data_AF-A0A841H317-F1
#
_entry.id   AF-A0A841H317-F1
#
_cell.length_a   1.000
_cell.length_b   1.000
_cell.length_c   1.000
_cell.angle_alpha   90.00
_cell.angle_beta   90.00
_cell.angle_gamma   90.00
#
_symmetry.space_group_name_H-M   'P 1'
#
loop_
_entity.id
_entity.type
_entity.pdbx_description
1 polymer ?
#
loop_
_entity_poly.entity_id
_entity_poly.type
_entity_poly.pdbx_seq_one_letter_code
_entity_poly.pdbx_strand_id
1 'polypeptide(L)'
;MPAYLIEFETSQGPQRRRFTIDQERLLEPQVRQILEELNAHGVVLAGGPDQELGVFWNGREVPTGQTPAQLGLAPERSLELRMRPRRREAVRIQVAAPEPPPPRRAPKGAYAAAVWGATGALAAWLATWMLDDLGPMIDSYARLDVAAATLMGAWIGAFTGAGAGLRRNAGLGRTALTGALLGMVGAMIGGAAGTWLGGALWPAPGRGGFLAMRVLGWALLAAGLGAALGLAGWKSDRRGVLDAALAGAAAGIFAGVVFSLPGASDLWQALAFAVVGAGVGWGTAGPALMRSLGVLELEAADRRRRGLLGLREWGLAEGAVVELPAAAVYVRDGLCAVAPRGSSAVTVSGRALLEPAELRDGDRIVAGGGSYRFRRMAMIAALLLCAGPAAAQTADAVEVADTMPPRLVRCVEGRGLPCLQSTVVFRPGEGAPDSAGWAGRLGPLGLRAPAVRASAPAEPVTLLVLVDVSGSMAGGGMQAARSALRGFLGALPANAVRVGVAPFSSTQVQGRIRQARFGPPAEAAKQVDYLPVPAGNTGLYTSIVTGLEVLERERGARALLVITDGRNDVAGAGDDPGLLAGPAGQRSTTERVRAGGIPVYLVGFGTGVDANELRLLASSAGRDFTVPEDPVALARVFARVGGQLGATRELTWVLPVANRGWLARGALPYGAWSVPQEGGVRRDARWVPPLYALPAFQGVADSAAAAGWALQGDAGTAWRRAVILLSLAGVLAILWIGVPRWTWAVADAGPVPAPRPRTIPLPGRGAPEPAAPGGLRTDLRDAPPRRPTDATANAARRVARGQ
;
A
#
# COMPACT_ATOMS: atom_id res chain seq x y z
N MET A 1 -4.92 14.20 84.91
CA MET A 1 -3.72 13.99 84.09
C MET A 1 -2.49 14.18 84.95
N PRO A 2 -1.64 13.15 85.13
CA PRO A 2 -0.42 13.27 85.91
C PRO A 2 0.63 14.15 85.21
N ALA A 3 1.46 14.82 86.00
CA ALA A 3 2.58 15.61 85.51
C ALA A 3 3.82 14.72 85.39
N TYR A 4 4.35 14.59 84.17
CA TYR A 4 5.58 13.86 83.87
C TYR A 4 6.76 14.82 83.84
N LEU A 5 7.89 14.39 84.38
CA LEU A 5 9.16 15.09 84.19
C LEU A 5 9.76 14.68 82.84
N ILE A 6 9.98 15.63 81.93
CA ILE A 6 10.58 15.37 80.63
C ILE A 6 11.98 15.99 80.61
N GLU A 7 12.99 15.16 80.34
CA GLU A 7 14.38 15.56 80.14
C GLU A 7 14.67 15.66 78.65
N PHE A 8 15.38 16.70 78.26
CA PHE A 8 15.74 16.92 76.86
C PHE A 8 17.02 17.76 76.77
N GLU A 9 17.77 17.60 75.69
CA GLU A 9 18.99 18.38 75.46
C GLU A 9 18.68 19.62 74.63
N THR A 10 19.26 20.76 75.02
CA THR A 10 19.19 22.03 74.30
C THR A 10 20.60 22.50 73.95
N SER A 11 20.73 23.56 73.15
CA SER A 11 22.03 24.20 72.89
C SER A 11 22.73 24.74 74.16
N GLN A 12 21.97 24.93 75.26
CA GLN A 12 22.47 25.38 76.56
C GLN A 12 22.74 24.21 77.54
N GLY A 13 22.63 22.96 77.07
CA GLY A 13 22.78 21.76 77.89
C GLY A 13 21.44 21.07 78.22
N PRO A 14 21.48 20.02 79.07
CA PRO A 14 20.29 19.25 79.44
C PRO A 14 19.34 20.09 80.31
N GLN A 15 18.05 20.05 79.98
CA GLN A 15 16.99 20.69 80.75
C GLN A 15 15.93 19.68 81.16
N ARG A 16 15.17 20.02 82.21
CA ARG A 16 14.07 19.21 82.72
C ARG A 16 12.86 20.10 82.96
N ARG A 17 11.71 19.73 82.40
CA ARG A 17 10.43 20.44 82.63
C ARG A 17 9.30 19.45 82.89
N ARG A 18 8.28 19.89 83.63
CA ARG A 18 7.09 19.08 83.89
C ARG A 18 6.02 19.39 82.85
N PHE A 19 5.46 18.35 82.25
CA PHE A 19 4.34 18.44 81.32
C PHE A 19 3.22 17.52 81.75
N THR A 20 1.98 17.96 81.54
CA THR A 20 0.79 17.17 81.84
C THR A 20 0.52 16.24 80.67
N ILE A 21 0.61 14.92 80.88
CA ILE A 21 0.36 13.92 79.83
C ILE A 21 -0.91 13.14 80.21
N ASP A 22 -1.79 12.99 79.24
CA ASP A 22 -2.98 12.16 79.31
C ASP A 22 -2.62 10.68 79.11
N GLN A 23 -2.98 9.87 80.10
CA GLN A 23 -2.70 8.43 80.17
C GLN A 23 -3.45 7.63 79.10
N GLU A 24 -4.58 8.16 78.62
CA GLU A 24 -5.49 7.44 77.72
C GLU A 24 -5.34 7.87 76.26
N ARG A 25 -4.55 8.91 75.98
CA ARG A 25 -4.26 9.37 74.62
C ARG A 25 -2.94 8.82 74.11
N LEU A 26 -2.84 8.67 72.78
CA LEU A 26 -1.59 8.28 72.13
C LEU A 26 -0.47 9.26 72.50
N LEU A 27 0.76 8.75 72.63
CA LEU A 27 1.90 9.56 73.05
C LEU A 27 2.37 10.51 71.92
N GLU A 28 2.26 10.12 70.64
CA GLU A 28 2.74 10.91 69.50
C GLU A 28 2.14 12.33 69.42
N PRO A 29 0.80 12.53 69.45
CA PRO A 29 0.23 13.87 69.38
C PRO A 29 0.60 14.74 70.59
N GLN A 30 0.72 14.11 71.77
CA GLN A 30 1.08 14.79 73.01
C GLN A 30 2.54 15.24 72.99
N VAL A 31 3.45 14.44 72.42
CA VAL A 31 4.85 14.82 72.22
C VAL A 31 4.97 15.99 71.26
N ARG A 32 4.19 16.03 70.16
CA ARG A 32 4.17 17.20 69.26
C ARG A 32 3.69 18.45 69.98
N GLN A 33 2.64 18.34 70.80
CA GLN A 33 2.18 19.45 71.63
C GLN A 33 3.24 19.94 72.63
N ILE A 34 3.97 19.02 73.27
CA ILE A 34 5.10 19.35 74.15
C ILE A 34 6.20 20.09 73.37
N LEU A 35 6.52 19.67 72.14
CA LEU A 35 7.50 20.34 71.30
C LEU A 35 7.05 21.75 70.88
N GLU A 36 5.78 21.91 70.53
CA GLU A 36 5.19 23.21 70.22
C GLU A 36 5.24 24.15 71.44
N GLU A 37 4.94 23.62 72.63
CA GLU A 37 5.02 24.39 73.88
C GLU A 37 6.47 24.76 74.22
N LEU A 38 7.43 23.86 74.06
CA LEU A 38 8.85 24.16 74.23
C LEU A 38 9.32 25.26 73.26
N ASN A 39 8.93 25.15 71.99
CA ASN A 39 9.27 26.14 70.96
C ASN A 39 8.63 27.51 71.25
N ALA A 40 7.38 27.54 71.71
CA ALA A 40 6.70 28.79 72.12
C ALA A 40 7.42 29.50 73.29
N HIS A 41 8.14 28.76 74.13
CA HIS A 41 8.97 29.29 75.21
C HIS A 41 10.43 29.56 74.79
N GLY A 42 10.75 29.51 73.49
CA GLY A 42 12.10 29.73 72.96
C GLY A 42 13.09 28.61 73.26
N VAL A 43 12.62 27.42 73.61
CA VAL A 43 13.45 26.25 73.91
C VAL A 43 13.61 25.41 72.64
N VAL A 44 14.81 25.44 72.06
CA VAL A 44 15.17 24.65 70.87
C VAL A 44 15.94 23.40 71.30
N LEU A 45 15.41 22.23 70.92
CA LEU A 45 16.08 20.95 71.18
C LEU A 45 17.39 20.85 70.37
N ALA A 46 18.45 20.34 70.99
CA ALA A 46 19.72 20.09 70.32
C ALA A 46 19.60 18.83 69.45
N GLY A 47 19.54 19.01 68.13
CA GLY A 47 19.33 17.89 67.23
C GLY A 47 18.91 18.26 65.81
N GLY A 48 18.79 17.24 64.96
CA GLY A 48 18.23 17.33 63.61
C GLY A 48 16.71 17.62 63.59
N PRO A 49 16.04 17.45 62.44
CA PRO A 49 14.62 17.78 62.29
C PRO A 49 13.72 16.91 63.21
N ASP A 50 12.56 17.45 63.63
CA ASP A 50 11.61 16.84 64.59
C ASP A 50 11.22 15.38 64.27
N GLN A 51 11.28 15.00 62.99
CA GLN A 51 10.97 13.64 62.52
C GLN A 51 12.00 12.58 62.97
N GLU A 52 13.18 13.01 63.41
CA GLU A 52 14.24 12.15 63.94
C GLU A 52 14.23 12.08 65.48
N LEU A 53 13.28 12.74 66.16
CA LEU A 53 13.14 12.70 67.63
C LEU A 53 12.51 11.39 68.10
N GLY A 54 13.15 10.72 69.05
CA GLY A 54 12.62 9.57 69.77
C GLY A 54 12.25 9.91 71.21
N VAL A 55 11.24 9.23 71.76
CA VAL A 55 10.90 9.30 73.19
C VAL A 55 11.51 8.08 73.87
N PHE A 56 12.25 8.28 74.95
CA PHE A 56 12.92 7.24 75.69
C PHE A 56 12.41 7.19 77.13
N TRP A 57 12.33 5.98 77.70
CA TRP A 57 11.98 5.75 79.09
C TRP A 57 12.87 4.64 79.64
N ASN A 58 13.59 4.92 80.74
CA ASN A 58 14.66 4.06 81.26
C ASN A 58 15.70 3.66 80.18
N GLY A 59 16.09 4.62 79.32
CA GLY A 59 17.06 4.40 78.25
C GLY A 59 16.58 3.54 77.07
N ARG A 60 15.31 3.10 77.06
CA ARG A 60 14.70 2.37 75.95
C ARG A 60 13.76 3.28 75.17
N GLU A 61 13.83 3.21 73.85
CA GLU A 61 12.90 3.95 73.00
C GLU A 61 11.48 3.39 73.14
N VAL A 62 10.52 4.29 73.31
CA VAL A 62 9.11 4.00 73.55
C VAL A 62 8.33 4.24 72.24
N PRO A 63 7.50 3.29 71.77
CA PRO A 63 6.72 3.49 70.57
C PRO A 63 5.63 4.54 70.82
N THR A 64 5.70 5.66 70.12
CA THR A 64 4.80 6.81 70.30
C THR A 64 3.35 6.56 69.83
N GLY A 65 3.13 5.47 69.08
CA GLY A 65 1.80 5.04 68.62
C GLY A 65 0.96 4.28 69.65
N GLN A 66 1.35 4.26 70.92
CA GLN A 66 0.61 3.65 72.04
C GLN A 66 0.34 4.69 73.15
N THR A 67 -0.59 4.40 74.05
CA THR A 67 -0.90 5.30 75.19
C THR A 67 0.09 5.11 76.34
N PRO A 68 0.38 6.15 77.16
CA PRO A 68 1.24 6.03 78.33
C PRO A 68 0.83 4.90 79.29
N ALA A 69 -0.48 4.67 79.46
CA ALA A 69 -1.02 3.59 80.28
C ALA A 69 -0.67 2.20 79.70
N GLN A 70 -0.79 2.00 78.38
CA GLN A 70 -0.41 0.74 77.71
C GLN A 70 1.09 0.46 77.80
N LEU A 71 1.88 1.52 77.81
CA LEU A 71 3.34 1.47 77.89
C LEU A 71 3.86 1.33 79.33
N GLY A 72 2.98 1.42 80.33
CA GLY A 72 3.36 1.34 81.76
C GLY A 72 4.21 2.53 82.23
N LEU A 73 4.04 3.71 81.61
CA LEU A 73 4.83 4.90 81.95
C LEU A 73 4.38 5.48 83.31
N ALA A 74 5.21 5.34 84.33
CA ALA A 74 4.95 5.86 85.66
C ALA A 74 5.38 7.36 85.78
N PRO A 75 4.55 8.28 86.31
CA PRO A 75 4.87 9.71 86.41
C PRO A 75 6.10 10.04 87.26
N GLU A 76 6.48 9.12 88.16
CA GLU A 76 7.63 9.28 89.06
C GLU A 76 8.97 9.15 88.33
N ARG A 77 8.96 8.64 87.09
CA ARG A 77 10.16 8.48 86.26
C ARG A 77 10.13 9.46 85.09
N SER A 78 11.31 9.98 84.76
CA SER A 78 11.42 10.93 83.67
C SER A 78 11.34 10.27 82.28
N LEU A 79 10.75 11.00 81.33
CA LEU A 79 10.80 10.69 79.91
C LEU A 79 11.92 11.50 79.28
N GLU A 80 12.72 10.88 78.42
CA GLU A 80 13.82 11.54 77.72
C GLU A 80 13.40 11.81 76.26
N LEU A 81 13.47 13.05 75.79
CA LEU A 81 13.38 13.39 74.37
C LEU A 81 14.79 13.49 73.81
N ARG A 82 15.15 12.56 72.91
CA ARG A 82 16.49 12.48 72.32
C ARG A 82 16.40 12.22 70.83
N MET A 83 17.35 12.75 70.08
CA MET A 83 17.48 12.40 68.66
C MET A 83 17.79 10.91 68.54
N ARG A 84 17.06 10.21 67.67
CA ARG A 84 17.40 8.83 67.30
C ARG A 84 18.84 8.85 66.78
N PRO A 85 19.73 7.97 67.27
CA PRO A 85 21.05 7.85 66.69
C PRO A 85 20.85 7.55 65.21
N ARG A 86 21.32 8.46 64.33
CA ARG A 86 21.25 8.29 62.87
C ARG A 86 21.64 6.87 62.56
N ARG A 87 20.67 6.06 62.15
CA ARG A 87 20.90 4.67 61.80
C ARG A 87 21.95 4.74 60.71
N ARG A 88 23.21 4.41 61.04
CA ARG A 88 24.24 4.10 60.05
C ARG A 88 23.82 2.78 59.43
N GLU A 89 22.70 2.80 58.71
CA GLU A 89 22.54 1.90 57.60
C GLU A 89 23.78 2.14 56.75
N ALA A 90 24.60 1.11 56.65
CA ALA A 90 25.54 0.98 55.56
C ALA A 90 24.68 0.98 54.30
N VAL A 91 24.23 2.17 53.89
CA VAL A 91 23.75 2.42 52.56
C VAL A 91 25.00 2.21 51.73
N ARG A 92 25.15 0.97 51.27
CA ARG A 92 25.80 0.66 50.01
C ARG A 92 24.99 1.48 49.02
N ILE A 93 25.30 2.76 48.92
CA ILE A 93 24.90 3.59 47.81
C ILE A 93 25.74 3.01 46.67
N GLN A 94 25.31 1.86 46.12
CA GLN A 94 25.19 1.80 44.69
C GLN A 94 24.38 3.04 44.39
N VAL A 95 25.09 4.12 44.04
CA VAL A 95 24.48 5.18 43.26
C VAL A 95 24.10 4.41 42.02
N ALA A 96 22.88 3.88 42.00
CA ALA A 96 22.23 3.52 40.76
C ALA A 96 22.30 4.83 40.01
N ALA A 97 23.28 4.94 39.10
CA ALA A 97 23.41 6.09 38.25
C ALA A 97 22.00 6.36 37.74
N PRO A 98 21.47 7.59 37.91
CA PRO A 98 20.09 7.89 37.55
C PRO A 98 19.84 7.28 36.18
N GLU A 99 18.86 6.37 36.10
CA GLU A 99 18.59 5.65 34.86
C GLU A 99 18.46 6.73 33.77
N PRO A 100 19.31 6.68 32.73
CA PRO A 100 19.25 7.68 31.68
C PRO A 100 17.82 7.67 31.13
N PRO A 101 17.20 8.84 30.91
CA PRO A 101 15.83 8.91 30.42
C PRO A 101 15.72 8.04 29.16
N PRO A 102 14.69 7.18 29.06
CA PRO A 102 14.58 6.21 27.99
C PRO A 102 14.66 6.96 26.65
N PRO A 103 15.59 6.60 25.76
CA PRO A 103 15.75 7.32 24.51
C PRO A 103 14.47 7.18 23.68
N ARG A 104 13.74 8.28 23.47
CA ARG A 104 12.48 8.35 22.69
C ARG A 104 12.63 8.08 21.18
N ARG A 105 13.73 7.48 20.72
CA ARG A 105 14.02 7.31 19.29
C ARG A 105 13.49 5.96 18.81
N ALA A 106 12.83 5.94 17.66
CA ALA A 106 12.39 4.72 17.00
C ALA A 106 13.58 3.77 16.75
N PRO A 107 13.37 2.43 16.85
CA PRO A 107 14.42 1.45 16.60
C PRO A 107 14.96 1.59 15.16
N LYS A 108 16.28 1.52 14.98
CA LYS A 108 16.90 1.86 13.69
C LYS A 108 16.50 0.88 12.60
N GLY A 109 16.21 -0.36 12.98
CA GLY A 109 15.69 -1.41 12.11
C GLY A 109 14.33 -1.08 11.52
N ALA A 110 13.48 -0.32 12.21
CA ALA A 110 12.20 0.15 11.68
C ALA A 110 12.39 1.22 10.59
N TYR A 111 13.26 2.19 10.86
CA TYR A 111 13.65 3.21 9.88
C TYR A 111 14.32 2.58 8.65
N ALA A 112 15.27 1.67 8.87
CA ALA A 112 15.95 0.96 7.79
C ALA A 112 14.95 0.20 6.91
N ALA A 113 13.98 -0.49 7.49
CA ALA A 113 12.96 -1.21 6.74
C ALA A 113 12.09 -0.28 5.88
N ALA A 114 11.73 0.90 6.40
CA ALA A 114 11.04 1.93 5.63
C ALA A 114 11.88 2.42 4.44
N VAL A 115 13.17 2.71 4.65
CA VAL A 115 14.08 3.14 3.58
C VAL A 115 14.26 2.06 2.51
N TRP A 116 14.41 0.80 2.89
CA TRP A 116 14.47 -0.33 1.95
C TRP A 116 13.20 -0.41 1.11
N GLY A 117 12.03 -0.37 1.75
CA GLY A 117 10.75 -0.40 1.04
C GLY A 117 10.55 0.79 0.10
N ALA A 118 10.89 2.01 0.53
CA ALA A 118 10.83 3.21 -0.31
C ALA A 118 11.77 3.10 -1.52
N THR A 119 12.98 2.58 -1.32
CA THR A 119 13.95 2.35 -2.39
C THR A 119 13.42 1.35 -3.42
N GLY A 120 12.83 0.24 -2.96
CA GLY A 120 12.18 -0.74 -3.82
C GLY A 120 11.02 -0.14 -4.61
N ALA A 121 10.18 0.69 -3.98
CA ALA A 121 9.07 1.35 -4.67
C ALA A 121 9.55 2.35 -5.73
N LEU A 122 10.61 3.11 -5.45
CA LEU A 122 11.22 4.01 -6.42
C LEU A 122 11.86 3.28 -7.60
N ALA A 123 12.47 2.12 -7.35
CA ALA A 123 12.97 1.24 -8.42
C ALA A 123 11.81 0.72 -9.28
N ALA A 124 10.68 0.33 -8.67
CA ALA A 124 9.48 -0.04 -9.40
C ALA A 124 8.91 1.11 -10.22
N TRP A 125 8.83 2.32 -9.67
CA TRP A 125 8.39 3.51 -10.40
C TRP A 125 9.30 3.80 -11.61
N LEU A 126 10.62 3.66 -11.44
CA LEU A 126 11.55 3.80 -12.55
C LEU A 126 11.34 2.70 -13.60
N ALA A 127 11.08 1.47 -13.16
CA ALA A 127 10.80 0.36 -14.07
C ALA A 127 9.48 0.55 -14.82
N THR A 128 8.39 0.98 -14.17
CA THR A 128 7.14 1.32 -14.88
C THR A 128 7.34 2.45 -15.88
N TRP A 129 8.20 3.42 -15.55
CA TRP A 129 8.58 4.49 -16.45
C TRP A 129 9.37 4.01 -17.68
N MET A 130 10.18 2.97 -17.55
CA MET A 130 10.86 2.34 -18.70
C MET A 130 9.93 1.45 -19.52
N LEU A 131 8.85 0.95 -18.91
CA LEU A 131 7.87 0.07 -19.55
C LEU A 131 6.74 0.83 -20.26
N ASP A 132 6.83 2.16 -20.36
CA ASP A 132 5.83 2.98 -21.04
C ASP A 132 5.68 2.73 -22.55
N ASP A 133 6.60 1.97 -23.14
CA ASP A 133 6.52 1.45 -24.52
C ASP A 133 5.85 0.07 -24.61
N LEU A 134 5.40 -0.54 -23.50
CA LEU A 134 4.64 -1.80 -23.53
C LEU A 134 3.19 -1.65 -24.04
N GLY A 135 2.78 -0.43 -24.39
CA GLY A 135 1.47 -0.12 -24.97
C GLY A 135 0.95 -1.09 -26.03
N PRO A 136 1.79 -1.60 -26.97
CA PRO A 136 1.36 -2.58 -27.97
C PRO A 136 1.01 -3.97 -27.41
N MET A 137 1.49 -4.32 -26.20
CA MET A 137 1.24 -5.61 -25.56
C MET A 137 0.08 -5.58 -24.57
N ILE A 138 -0.45 -4.39 -24.23
CA ILE A 138 -1.44 -4.23 -23.17
C ILE A 138 -2.67 -3.49 -23.71
N ASP A 139 -3.66 -4.27 -24.15
CA ASP A 139 -4.89 -3.77 -24.79
C ASP A 139 -5.88 -3.08 -23.84
N SER A 140 -5.61 -3.07 -22.52
CA SER A 140 -6.53 -2.48 -21.54
C SER A 140 -5.83 -1.88 -20.31
N TYR A 141 -6.38 -0.77 -19.79
CA TYR A 141 -5.86 -0.14 -18.57
C TYR A 141 -5.98 -1.00 -17.32
N ALA A 142 -6.95 -1.92 -17.27
CA ALA A 142 -7.03 -2.90 -16.19
C ALA A 142 -5.81 -3.83 -16.16
N ARG A 143 -5.36 -4.33 -17.34
CA ARG A 143 -4.14 -5.15 -17.43
C ARG A 143 -2.90 -4.32 -17.09
N LEU A 144 -2.86 -3.06 -17.51
CA LEU A 144 -1.76 -2.15 -17.18
C LEU A 144 -1.66 -1.91 -15.66
N ASP A 145 -2.78 -1.71 -14.98
CA ASP A 145 -2.84 -1.55 -13.53
C ASP A 145 -2.35 -2.80 -12.80
N VAL A 146 -2.77 -3.99 -13.23
CA VAL A 146 -2.28 -5.25 -12.66
C VAL A 146 -0.78 -5.43 -12.90
N ALA A 147 -0.28 -5.11 -14.10
CA ALA A 147 1.14 -5.19 -14.41
C ALA A 147 1.97 -4.23 -13.55
N ALA A 148 1.55 -2.97 -13.44
CA ALA A 148 2.19 -1.95 -12.61
C ALA A 148 2.17 -2.33 -11.12
N ALA A 149 1.03 -2.80 -10.61
CA ALA A 149 0.91 -3.31 -9.25
C ALA A 149 1.86 -4.48 -8.99
N THR A 150 1.90 -5.47 -9.90
CA THR A 150 2.76 -6.65 -9.78
C THR A 150 4.24 -6.27 -9.76
N LEU A 151 4.67 -5.36 -10.65
CA LEU A 151 6.03 -4.85 -10.68
C LEU A 151 6.37 -4.09 -9.39
N MET A 152 5.45 -3.25 -8.92
CA MET A 152 5.58 -2.55 -7.64
C MET A 152 5.77 -3.53 -6.49
N GLY A 153 4.97 -4.59 -6.44
CA GLY A 153 5.09 -5.63 -5.43
C GLY A 153 6.40 -6.41 -5.50
N ALA A 154 6.85 -6.77 -6.69
CA ALA A 154 8.12 -7.46 -6.89
C ALA A 154 9.31 -6.67 -6.30
N TRP A 155 9.42 -5.39 -6.64
CA TRP A 155 10.54 -4.55 -6.19
C TRP A 155 10.46 -4.16 -4.72
N ILE A 156 9.28 -3.75 -4.22
CA ILE A 156 9.10 -3.48 -2.79
C ILE A 156 9.40 -4.74 -1.98
N GLY A 157 8.86 -5.89 -2.39
CA GLY A 157 9.11 -7.17 -1.77
C GLY A 157 10.58 -7.58 -1.79
N ALA A 158 11.26 -7.44 -2.93
CA ALA A 158 12.69 -7.76 -3.04
C ALA A 158 13.55 -6.94 -2.07
N PHE A 159 13.34 -5.62 -2.02
CA PHE A 159 14.15 -4.72 -1.19
C PHE A 159 13.84 -4.88 0.30
N THR A 160 12.56 -5.00 0.67
CA THR A 160 12.17 -5.27 2.07
C THR A 160 12.69 -6.63 2.54
N GLY A 161 12.60 -7.66 1.71
CA GLY A 161 13.16 -8.99 1.95
C GLY A 161 14.69 -8.96 2.10
N ALA A 162 15.40 -8.29 1.20
CA ALA A 162 16.85 -8.10 1.28
C ALA A 162 17.26 -7.36 2.57
N GLY A 163 16.53 -6.29 2.92
CA GLY A 163 16.73 -5.55 4.16
C GLY A 163 16.51 -6.43 5.40
N ALA A 164 15.44 -7.22 5.42
CA ALA A 164 15.17 -8.16 6.50
C ALA A 164 16.25 -9.25 6.60
N GLY A 165 16.72 -9.77 5.46
CA GLY A 165 17.80 -10.75 5.39
C GLY A 165 19.11 -10.20 5.93
N LEU A 166 19.47 -8.98 5.53
CA LEU A 166 20.67 -8.30 6.01
C LEU A 166 20.65 -8.10 7.53
N ARG A 167 19.51 -7.67 8.09
CA ARG A 167 19.34 -7.51 9.54
C ARG A 167 19.48 -8.82 10.29
N ARG A 168 18.87 -9.90 9.78
CA ARG A 168 18.85 -11.22 10.42
C ARG A 168 20.08 -12.08 10.09
N ASN A 169 21.05 -11.56 9.34
CA ASN A 169 22.18 -12.33 8.80
C ASN A 169 21.75 -13.59 8.01
N ALA A 170 20.62 -13.51 7.30
CA ALA A 170 20.15 -14.55 6.41
C ALA A 170 20.68 -14.33 4.98
N GLY A 171 20.59 -15.36 4.13
CA GLY A 171 21.00 -15.26 2.73
C GLY A 171 20.22 -14.16 1.99
N LEU A 172 20.93 -13.11 1.56
CA LEU A 172 20.34 -11.92 0.94
C LEU A 172 19.56 -12.27 -0.33
N GLY A 173 20.12 -13.11 -1.20
CA GLY A 173 19.43 -13.54 -2.44
C GLY A 173 18.14 -14.31 -2.16
N ARG A 174 18.16 -15.25 -1.20
CA ARG A 174 16.96 -16.04 -0.84
C ARG A 174 15.86 -15.15 -0.26
N THR A 175 16.21 -14.28 0.68
CA THR A 175 15.24 -13.38 1.33
C THR A 175 14.69 -12.32 0.38
N ALA A 176 15.51 -11.78 -0.53
CA ALA A 176 15.06 -10.91 -1.61
C ALA A 176 14.09 -11.64 -2.56
N LEU A 177 14.42 -12.86 -3.00
CA LEU A 177 13.54 -13.64 -3.89
C LEU A 177 12.20 -13.98 -3.22
N THR A 178 12.23 -14.45 -1.96
CA THR A 178 11.00 -14.72 -1.20
C THR A 178 10.17 -13.46 -1.03
N GLY A 179 10.81 -12.33 -0.70
CA GLY A 179 10.15 -11.04 -0.62
C GLY A 179 9.51 -10.64 -1.95
N ALA A 180 10.21 -10.78 -3.07
CA ALA A 180 9.69 -10.46 -4.41
C ALA A 180 8.45 -11.28 -4.75
N LEU A 181 8.49 -12.60 -4.51
CA LEU A 181 7.36 -13.50 -4.78
C LEU A 181 6.14 -13.14 -3.92
N LEU A 182 6.32 -12.95 -2.62
CA LEU A 182 5.25 -12.55 -1.71
C LEU A 182 4.70 -11.17 -2.08
N GLY A 183 5.58 -10.23 -2.44
CA GLY A 183 5.19 -8.90 -2.90
C GLY A 183 4.36 -8.94 -4.17
N MET A 184 4.73 -9.75 -5.18
CA MET A 184 3.92 -9.93 -6.39
C MET A 184 2.53 -10.47 -6.07
N VAL A 185 2.43 -11.52 -5.24
CA VAL A 185 1.14 -12.12 -4.85
C VAL A 185 0.26 -11.10 -4.11
N GLY A 186 0.83 -10.40 -3.12
CA GLY A 186 0.12 -9.38 -2.36
C GLY A 186 -0.37 -8.22 -3.23
N ALA A 187 0.45 -7.77 -4.17
CA ALA A 187 0.06 -6.73 -5.12
C ALA A 187 -1.00 -7.16 -6.11
N MET A 188 -0.94 -8.39 -6.64
CA MET A 188 -1.97 -8.90 -7.55
C MET A 188 -3.32 -8.98 -6.85
N ILE A 189 -3.36 -9.54 -5.64
CA ILE A 189 -4.61 -9.67 -4.86
C ILE A 189 -5.15 -8.27 -4.50
N GLY A 190 -4.32 -7.42 -3.89
CA GLY A 190 -4.74 -6.08 -3.47
C GLY A 190 -5.12 -5.17 -4.65
N GLY A 191 -4.33 -5.23 -5.73
CA GLY A 191 -4.57 -4.47 -6.95
C GLY A 191 -5.84 -4.89 -7.66
N ALA A 192 -6.07 -6.20 -7.84
CA ALA A 192 -7.28 -6.74 -8.44
C ALA A 192 -8.53 -6.41 -7.60
N ALA A 193 -8.45 -6.60 -6.27
CA ALA A 193 -9.53 -6.22 -5.36
C ALA A 193 -9.84 -4.72 -5.46
N GLY A 194 -8.83 -3.86 -5.51
CA GLY A 194 -8.99 -2.43 -5.71
C GLY A 194 -9.67 -2.06 -7.02
N THR A 195 -9.24 -2.66 -8.14
CA THR A 195 -9.88 -2.42 -9.45
C THR A 195 -11.33 -2.91 -9.50
N TRP A 196 -11.60 -4.08 -8.91
CA TRP A 196 -12.94 -4.68 -8.90
C TRP A 196 -13.91 -3.91 -8.00
N LEU A 197 -13.51 -3.62 -6.75
CA LEU A 197 -14.32 -2.81 -5.82
C LEU A 197 -14.54 -1.40 -6.37
N GLY A 198 -13.52 -0.81 -6.97
CA GLY A 198 -13.64 0.48 -7.64
C GLY A 198 -14.73 0.48 -8.70
N GLY A 199 -14.67 -0.45 -9.66
CA GLY A 199 -15.65 -0.56 -10.73
C GLY A 199 -17.06 -0.91 -10.24
N ALA A 200 -17.17 -1.73 -9.18
CA ALA A 200 -18.46 -2.11 -8.60
C ALA A 200 -19.13 -0.95 -7.84
N LEU A 201 -18.37 -0.19 -7.05
CA LEU A 201 -18.90 0.90 -6.24
C LEU A 201 -19.11 2.19 -7.06
N TRP A 202 -18.29 2.41 -8.09
CA TRP A 202 -18.40 3.58 -8.95
C TRP A 202 -18.26 3.17 -10.43
N PRO A 203 -19.33 2.66 -11.07
CA PRO A 203 -19.30 2.29 -12.48
C PRO A 203 -19.13 3.51 -13.42
N ALA A 204 -19.50 4.71 -12.96
CA ALA A 204 -19.34 5.97 -13.68
C ALA A 204 -18.84 7.09 -12.73
N PRO A 205 -17.60 7.00 -12.22
CA PRO A 205 -17.13 7.88 -11.16
C PRO A 205 -17.06 9.32 -11.65
N GLY A 206 -17.77 10.24 -10.98
CA GLY A 206 -17.49 11.67 -11.09
C GLY A 206 -16.09 11.99 -10.53
N ARG A 207 -15.69 13.27 -10.48
CA ARG A 207 -14.36 13.64 -9.94
C ARG A 207 -14.13 13.11 -8.52
N GLY A 208 -15.13 13.24 -7.64
CA GLY A 208 -15.06 12.73 -6.26
C GLY A 208 -15.05 11.20 -6.18
N GLY A 209 -15.92 10.53 -6.95
CA GLY A 209 -15.94 9.07 -7.02
C GLY A 209 -14.63 8.47 -7.53
N PHE A 210 -13.96 9.14 -8.48
CA PHE A 210 -12.69 8.67 -9.01
C PHE A 210 -11.56 8.83 -8.00
N LEU A 211 -11.53 9.94 -7.26
CA LEU A 211 -10.58 10.12 -6.15
C LEU A 211 -10.78 9.04 -5.08
N ALA A 212 -12.03 8.78 -4.68
CA ALA A 212 -12.36 7.73 -3.70
C ALA A 212 -11.93 6.35 -4.20
N MET A 213 -12.25 6.01 -5.45
CA MET A 213 -11.82 4.78 -6.12
C MET A 213 -10.30 4.63 -6.10
N ARG A 214 -9.55 5.70 -6.42
CA ARG A 214 -8.09 5.67 -6.42
C ARG A 214 -7.52 5.51 -5.02
N VAL A 215 -8.00 6.28 -4.04
CA VAL A 215 -7.56 6.16 -2.64
C VAL A 215 -7.83 4.75 -2.12
N LEU A 216 -9.01 4.18 -2.40
CA LEU A 216 -9.36 2.82 -2.02
C LEU A 216 -8.47 1.79 -2.72
N GLY A 217 -8.25 1.93 -4.03
CA GLY A 217 -7.38 1.05 -4.80
C GLY A 217 -5.96 1.02 -4.24
N TRP A 218 -5.37 2.19 -3.98
CA TRP A 218 -4.04 2.30 -3.39
C TRP A 218 -3.98 1.74 -1.96
N ALA A 219 -5.02 1.95 -1.15
CA ALA A 219 -5.12 1.37 0.19
C ALA A 219 -5.14 -0.16 0.14
N LEU A 220 -5.96 -0.76 -0.73
CA LEU A 220 -6.07 -2.22 -0.86
C LEU A 220 -4.81 -2.84 -1.45
N LEU A 221 -4.20 -2.20 -2.45
CA LEU A 221 -2.91 -2.60 -3.02
C LEU A 221 -1.82 -2.65 -1.94
N ALA A 222 -1.67 -1.58 -1.17
CA ALA A 222 -0.65 -1.48 -0.13
C ALA A 222 -0.95 -2.40 1.08
N ALA A 223 -2.23 -2.62 1.41
CA ALA A 223 -2.64 -3.57 2.44
C ALA A 223 -2.33 -5.02 2.04
N GLY A 224 -2.65 -5.40 0.80
CA GLY A 224 -2.33 -6.73 0.26
C GLY A 224 -0.83 -6.98 0.23
N LEU A 225 -0.03 -5.97 -0.16
CA LEU A 225 1.42 -5.99 -0.09
C LEU A 225 1.95 -6.19 1.34
N GLY A 226 1.47 -5.38 2.28
CA GLY A 226 1.84 -5.48 3.69
C GLY A 226 1.51 -6.85 4.28
N ALA A 227 0.28 -7.33 4.07
CA ALA A 227 -0.17 -8.64 4.55
C ALA A 227 0.71 -9.78 4.01
N ALA A 228 0.95 -9.81 2.69
CA ALA A 228 1.73 -10.86 2.07
C ALA A 228 3.20 -10.85 2.52
N LEU A 229 3.82 -9.69 2.67
CA LEU A 229 5.20 -9.59 3.19
C LEU A 229 5.27 -9.93 4.69
N GLY A 230 4.24 -9.60 5.47
CA GLY A 230 4.12 -10.01 6.87
C GLY A 230 4.12 -11.53 7.06
N LEU A 231 3.63 -12.31 6.08
CA LEU A 231 3.64 -13.77 6.15
C LEU A 231 5.05 -14.36 6.24
N ALA A 232 6.08 -13.66 5.74
CA ALA A 232 7.47 -14.08 5.89
C ALA A 232 7.91 -14.16 7.37
N GLY A 233 7.23 -13.44 8.26
CA GLY A 233 7.44 -13.44 9.70
C GLY A 233 6.39 -14.21 10.52
N TRP A 234 5.45 -14.90 9.88
CA TRP A 234 4.27 -15.49 10.55
C TRP A 234 4.62 -16.39 11.74
N LYS A 235 5.69 -17.20 11.61
CA LYS A 235 6.11 -18.12 12.67
C LYS A 235 6.61 -17.38 13.92
N SER A 236 7.21 -16.20 13.75
CA SER A 236 7.77 -15.40 14.85
C SER A 236 6.76 -14.39 15.42
N ASP A 237 5.91 -13.81 14.57
CA ASP A 237 4.92 -12.81 14.99
C ASP A 237 3.69 -12.89 14.08
N ARG A 238 2.61 -13.52 14.56
CA ARG A 238 1.34 -13.60 13.83
C ARG A 238 0.67 -12.24 13.66
N ARG A 239 0.83 -11.33 14.62
CA ARG A 239 0.24 -9.97 14.54
C ARG A 239 0.95 -9.14 13.48
N GLY A 240 2.20 -9.47 13.16
CA GLY A 240 2.99 -8.80 12.12
C GLY A 240 2.30 -8.76 10.74
N VAL A 241 1.45 -9.72 10.39
CA VAL A 241 0.64 -9.65 9.15
C VAL A 241 -0.38 -8.52 9.21
N LEU A 242 -1.12 -8.43 10.32
CA LEU A 242 -2.14 -7.39 10.50
C LEU A 242 -1.50 -6.01 10.57
N ASP A 243 -0.40 -5.85 11.30
CA ASP A 243 0.25 -4.54 11.40
C ASP A 243 0.83 -4.09 10.06
N ALA A 244 1.44 -5.01 9.31
CA ALA A 244 1.95 -4.72 7.99
C ALA A 244 0.82 -4.34 7.01
N ALA A 245 -0.31 -5.04 7.08
CA ALA A 245 -1.50 -4.72 6.29
C ALA A 245 -2.07 -3.33 6.63
N LEU A 246 -2.21 -3.00 7.92
CA LEU A 246 -2.73 -1.71 8.38
C LEU A 246 -1.79 -0.55 8.06
N ALA A 247 -0.48 -0.72 8.28
CA ALA A 247 0.52 0.27 7.92
C ALA A 247 0.58 0.48 6.40
N GLY A 248 0.49 -0.61 5.63
CA GLY A 248 0.33 -0.58 4.18
C GLY A 248 -0.91 0.20 3.77
N ALA A 249 -2.08 -0.12 4.30
CA ALA A 249 -3.34 0.56 3.99
C ALA A 249 -3.26 2.07 4.25
N ALA A 250 -2.75 2.47 5.42
CA ALA A 250 -2.60 3.88 5.77
C ALA A 250 -1.67 4.63 4.80
N ALA A 251 -0.53 4.01 4.44
CA ALA A 251 0.37 4.56 3.43
C ALA A 251 -0.26 4.61 2.04
N GLY A 252 -1.06 3.60 1.68
CA GLY A 252 -1.82 3.56 0.44
C GLY A 252 -2.86 4.67 0.34
N ILE A 253 -3.59 4.97 1.42
CA ILE A 253 -4.53 6.11 1.47
C ILE A 253 -3.79 7.42 1.15
N PHE A 254 -2.67 7.66 1.86
CA PHE A 254 -1.88 8.87 1.64
C PHE A 254 -1.31 8.93 0.21
N ALA A 255 -0.78 7.81 -0.29
CA ALA A 255 -0.25 7.72 -1.64
C ALA A 255 -1.32 7.98 -2.72
N GLY A 256 -2.54 7.46 -2.56
CA GLY A 256 -3.64 7.72 -3.48
C GLY A 256 -4.05 9.19 -3.55
N VAL A 257 -3.99 9.90 -2.43
CA VAL A 257 -4.19 11.37 -2.36
C VAL A 257 -3.04 12.09 -3.05
N VAL A 258 -1.79 11.77 -2.69
CA VAL A 258 -0.58 12.40 -3.28
C VAL A 258 -0.54 12.22 -4.79
N PHE A 259 -0.85 11.02 -5.29
CA PHE A 259 -0.89 10.70 -6.72
C PHE A 259 -1.92 11.56 -7.48
N SER A 260 -2.95 12.04 -6.77
CA SER A 260 -4.04 12.84 -7.35
C SER A 260 -3.80 14.36 -7.25
N LEU A 261 -2.69 14.81 -6.67
CA LEU A 261 -2.38 16.24 -6.51
C LEU A 261 -2.10 16.93 -7.87
N PRO A 262 -2.50 18.20 -8.02
CA PRO A 262 -2.14 19.00 -9.19
C PRO A 262 -0.64 19.29 -9.25
N GLY A 263 -0.08 19.51 -10.46
CA GLY A 263 1.33 19.90 -10.64
C GLY A 263 2.19 18.83 -11.33
N ALA A 264 3.45 18.69 -10.87
CA ALA A 264 4.46 17.79 -11.46
C ALA A 264 4.09 16.31 -11.25
N SER A 265 3.35 15.75 -12.22
CA SER A 265 2.80 14.38 -12.16
C SER A 265 3.85 13.35 -11.76
N ASP A 266 5.03 13.43 -12.34
CA ASP A 266 6.04 12.38 -12.22
C ASP A 266 6.67 12.40 -10.81
N LEU A 267 6.82 13.58 -10.22
CA LEU A 267 7.28 13.74 -8.84
C LEU A 267 6.23 13.21 -7.84
N TRP A 268 4.95 13.55 -8.04
CA TRP A 268 3.88 13.06 -7.17
C TRP A 268 3.73 11.54 -7.24
N GLN A 269 3.95 10.96 -8.41
CA GLN A 269 3.97 9.50 -8.59
C GLN A 269 5.13 8.86 -7.84
N ALA A 270 6.35 9.36 -8.05
CA ALA A 270 7.52 8.85 -7.35
C ALA A 270 7.33 8.94 -5.82
N LEU A 271 6.78 10.05 -5.33
CA LEU A 271 6.47 10.23 -3.91
C LEU A 271 5.39 9.25 -3.42
N ALA A 272 4.31 9.06 -4.16
CA ALA A 272 3.25 8.11 -3.82
C ALA A 272 3.80 6.68 -3.71
N PHE A 273 4.62 6.25 -4.69
CA PHE A 273 5.33 4.97 -4.64
C PHE A 273 6.25 4.89 -3.40
N ALA A 274 7.08 5.90 -3.18
CA ALA A 274 7.99 5.94 -2.03
C ALA A 274 7.26 5.84 -0.69
N VAL A 275 6.10 6.49 -0.54
CA VAL A 275 5.28 6.42 0.68
C VAL A 275 4.72 5.01 0.89
N VAL A 276 4.16 4.37 -0.15
CA VAL A 276 3.70 2.97 -0.05
C VAL A 276 4.86 2.06 0.34
N GLY A 277 5.98 2.16 -0.36
CA GLY A 277 7.19 1.40 -0.05
C GLY A 277 7.63 1.59 1.40
N ALA A 278 7.70 2.84 1.87
CA ALA A 278 8.09 3.17 3.23
C ALA A 278 7.11 2.59 4.26
N GLY A 279 5.81 2.76 4.05
CA GLY A 279 4.77 2.27 4.96
C GLY A 279 4.73 0.75 5.05
N VAL A 280 4.80 0.06 3.90
CA VAL A 280 4.89 -1.41 3.85
C VAL A 280 6.18 -1.90 4.51
N GLY A 281 7.33 -1.32 4.15
CA GLY A 281 8.61 -1.67 4.76
C GLY A 281 8.61 -1.47 6.27
N TRP A 282 8.11 -0.33 6.75
CA TRP A 282 7.95 -0.07 8.17
C TRP A 282 6.99 -1.08 8.82
N GLY A 283 5.84 -1.35 8.22
CA GLY A 283 4.82 -2.28 8.74
C GLY A 283 5.36 -3.70 8.97
N THR A 284 6.28 -4.16 8.12
CA THR A 284 6.88 -5.50 8.25
C THR A 284 7.85 -5.67 9.43
N ALA A 285 8.29 -4.57 10.07
CA ALA A 285 9.29 -4.67 11.13
C ALA A 285 9.13 -3.69 12.30
N GLY A 286 8.68 -2.47 12.04
CA GLY A 286 8.51 -1.42 13.03
C GLY A 286 7.60 -1.84 14.19
N PRO A 287 6.35 -2.27 13.93
CA PRO A 287 5.44 -2.73 14.98
C PRO A 287 6.02 -3.85 15.85
N ALA A 288 6.65 -4.86 15.23
CA ALA A 288 7.29 -5.95 15.96
C ALA A 288 8.46 -5.47 16.86
N LEU A 289 9.30 -4.56 16.36
CA LEU A 289 10.42 -3.97 17.12
C LEU A 289 9.95 -3.01 18.21
N MET A 290 8.79 -2.36 18.05
CA MET A 290 8.23 -1.50 19.09
C MET A 290 7.52 -2.28 20.19
N ARG A 291 7.03 -3.48 19.89
CA ARG A 291 6.43 -4.38 20.88
C ARG A 291 7.43 -5.27 21.62
N SER A 292 8.66 -5.42 21.12
CA SER A 292 9.67 -6.21 21.80
C SER A 292 10.05 -5.60 23.15
N LEU A 293 10.30 -6.43 24.16
CA LEU A 293 10.71 -6.02 25.51
C LEU A 293 12.08 -5.33 25.50
N GLY A 294 12.93 -5.73 24.57
CA GLY A 294 14.17 -5.03 24.26
C GLY A 294 14.61 -5.23 22.82
N VAL A 295 15.58 -4.44 22.40
CA VAL A 295 16.25 -4.55 21.10
C VAL A 295 17.74 -4.76 21.36
N LEU A 296 18.30 -5.80 20.75
CA LEU A 296 19.75 -6.01 20.75
C LEU A 296 20.33 -5.38 19.47
N GLU A 297 21.19 -4.37 19.60
CA GLU A 297 21.85 -3.68 18.48
C GLU A 297 23.31 -4.13 18.34
N LEU A 298 23.79 -4.46 17.14
CA LEU A 298 25.22 -4.66 16.89
C LEU A 298 25.93 -3.30 16.73
N GLU A 299 26.93 -3.01 17.56
CA GLU A 299 27.67 -1.74 17.53
C GLU A 299 28.98 -1.79 16.75
N ALA A 300 29.72 -2.90 16.85
CA ALA A 300 31.01 -3.04 16.20
C ALA A 300 31.35 -4.52 16.01
N ALA A 301 31.13 -5.02 14.79
CA ALA A 301 31.77 -6.26 14.34
C ALA A 301 33.10 -5.99 13.61
N ASP A 302 33.29 -4.76 13.08
CA ASP A 302 34.52 -4.30 12.44
C ASP A 302 34.44 -2.77 12.29
N ARG A 303 35.48 -2.00 12.67
CA ARG A 303 35.48 -0.53 12.55
C ARG A 303 35.26 -0.05 11.12
N ARG A 304 35.47 -0.89 10.11
CA ARG A 304 35.35 -0.57 8.69
C ARG A 304 33.92 -0.48 8.15
N ARG A 305 32.89 -1.00 8.84
CA ARG A 305 31.50 -1.04 8.32
C ARG A 305 30.52 -0.17 9.13
N ARG A 306 30.72 1.16 9.12
CA ARG A 306 29.75 2.11 9.69
C ARG A 306 28.72 2.54 8.63
N GLY A 307 27.46 2.11 8.75
CA GLY A 307 26.35 2.52 7.87
C GLY A 307 25.08 1.68 8.06
N LEU A 308 24.00 2.00 7.32
CA LEU A 308 22.73 1.22 7.32
C LEU A 308 22.96 -0.27 7.07
N LEU A 309 23.97 -0.62 6.27
CA LEU A 309 24.35 -1.99 5.95
C LEU A 309 24.99 -2.76 7.12
N GLY A 310 25.44 -2.06 8.16
CA GLY A 310 25.98 -2.64 9.39
C GLY A 310 24.96 -2.76 10.53
N LEU A 311 23.74 -2.25 10.35
CA LEU A 311 22.69 -2.29 11.37
C LEU A 311 22.06 -3.67 11.44
N ARG A 312 22.53 -4.46 12.39
CA ARG A 312 21.86 -5.69 12.82
C ARG A 312 21.15 -5.39 14.13
N GLU A 313 19.85 -5.62 14.11
CA GLU A 313 18.98 -5.45 15.27
C GLU A 313 18.09 -6.68 15.40
N TRP A 314 17.92 -7.14 16.63
CA TRP A 314 17.04 -8.24 16.97
C TRP A 314 16.05 -7.78 18.03
N GLY A 315 14.75 -7.84 17.71
CA GLY A 315 13.70 -7.64 18.69
C GLY A 315 13.59 -8.84 19.61
N LEU A 316 13.58 -8.59 20.91
CA LEU A 316 13.49 -9.58 21.97
C LEU A 316 12.03 -9.62 22.49
N ALA A 317 11.20 -10.42 21.83
CA ALA A 317 9.84 -10.73 22.29
C ALA A 317 9.88 -11.87 23.32
N GLU A 318 8.78 -12.07 24.06
CA GLU A 318 8.66 -13.18 25.02
C GLU A 318 8.98 -14.54 24.35
N GLY A 319 9.87 -15.33 24.96
CA GLY A 319 10.34 -16.60 24.42
C GLY A 319 11.34 -16.48 23.26
N ALA A 320 11.74 -15.28 22.83
CA ALA A 320 12.76 -15.11 21.81
C ALA A 320 14.13 -15.57 22.33
N VAL A 321 14.90 -16.22 21.46
CA VAL A 321 16.30 -16.59 21.69
C VAL A 321 17.13 -16.08 20.51
N VAL A 322 18.12 -15.24 20.80
CA VAL A 322 19.08 -14.69 19.83
C VAL A 322 20.43 -15.31 20.10
N GLU A 323 20.85 -16.17 19.19
CA GLU A 323 22.14 -16.85 19.24
C GLU A 323 23.25 -15.90 18.75
N LEU A 324 24.20 -15.61 19.64
CA LEU A 324 25.45 -14.91 19.36
C LEU A 324 26.59 -15.96 19.30
N PRO A 325 27.74 -15.64 18.69
CA PRO A 325 28.80 -16.64 18.50
C PRO A 325 29.35 -17.27 19.80
N ALA A 326 29.24 -16.56 20.94
CA ALA A 326 29.71 -17.02 22.25
C ALA A 326 28.66 -16.88 23.37
N ALA A 327 27.43 -16.48 23.05
CA ALA A 327 26.39 -16.23 24.04
C ALA A 327 25.00 -16.42 23.43
N ALA A 328 23.98 -16.65 24.25
CA ALA A 328 22.58 -16.61 23.84
C ALA A 328 21.86 -15.55 24.66
N VAL A 329 21.16 -14.63 23.99
CA VAL A 329 20.26 -13.67 24.64
C VAL A 329 18.85 -14.20 24.53
N TYR A 330 18.16 -14.36 25.64
CA TYR A 330 16.80 -14.89 25.66
C TYR A 330 15.86 -14.05 26.52
N VAL A 331 14.56 -14.17 26.25
CA VAL A 331 13.52 -13.54 27.06
C VAL A 331 12.68 -14.61 27.72
N ARG A 332 12.55 -14.52 29.04
CA ARG A 332 11.73 -15.43 29.83
C ARG A 332 11.09 -14.68 30.98
N ASP A 333 9.78 -14.83 31.12
CA ASP A 333 8.97 -14.20 32.18
C ASP A 333 9.09 -12.67 32.16
N GLY A 334 9.16 -12.07 30.96
CA GLY A 334 9.34 -10.63 30.77
C GLY A 334 10.74 -10.09 31.04
N LEU A 335 11.69 -10.95 31.44
CA LEU A 335 13.08 -10.59 31.73
C LEU A 335 13.97 -10.97 30.55
N CYS A 336 14.81 -10.02 30.12
CA CYS A 336 15.83 -10.26 29.11
C CYS A 336 17.12 -10.69 29.81
N ALA A 337 17.65 -11.86 29.49
CA ALA A 337 18.89 -12.37 30.06
C ALA A 337 19.87 -12.80 28.97
N VAL A 338 21.16 -12.80 29.31
CA VAL A 338 22.23 -13.33 28.46
C VAL A 338 22.90 -14.49 29.19
N ALA A 339 23.11 -15.60 28.49
CA ALA A 339 23.87 -16.75 28.98
C ALA A 339 25.10 -16.99 28.08
N PRO A 340 26.29 -17.28 28.65
CA PRO A 340 27.46 -17.64 27.88
C PRO A 340 27.29 -19.02 27.22
N ARG A 341 27.90 -19.23 26.05
CA ARG A 341 27.87 -20.48 25.31
C ARG A 341 29.29 -21.01 25.12
N GLY A 342 29.61 -22.10 25.80
CA GLY A 342 30.95 -22.71 25.79
C GLY A 342 31.97 -21.95 26.67
N SER A 343 33.26 -22.17 26.42
CA SER A 343 34.38 -21.61 27.20
C SER A 343 34.83 -20.21 26.75
N SER A 344 34.15 -19.60 25.78
CA SER A 344 34.54 -18.29 25.26
C SER A 344 34.16 -17.17 26.23
N ALA A 345 35.09 -16.25 26.47
CA ALA A 345 34.85 -15.12 27.36
C ALA A 345 33.75 -14.20 26.81
N VAL A 346 32.62 -14.14 27.52
CA VAL A 346 31.55 -13.16 27.30
C VAL A 346 31.70 -12.08 28.36
N THR A 347 31.57 -10.81 27.96
CA THR A 347 31.50 -9.72 28.94
C THR A 347 30.20 -8.92 28.79
N VAL A 348 29.59 -8.54 29.90
CA VAL A 348 28.44 -7.63 29.96
C VAL A 348 28.87 -6.39 30.72
N SER A 349 28.84 -5.25 30.03
CA SER A 349 29.26 -3.95 30.58
C SER A 349 30.67 -4.02 31.21
N GLY A 350 31.57 -4.78 30.57
CA GLY A 350 32.97 -4.98 30.98
C GLY A 350 33.20 -6.07 32.04
N ARG A 351 32.15 -6.73 32.54
CA ARG A 351 32.27 -7.82 33.51
C ARG A 351 32.20 -9.17 32.82
N ALA A 352 33.14 -10.07 33.12
CA ALA A 352 33.10 -11.45 32.62
C ALA A 352 31.85 -12.16 33.14
N LEU A 353 31.14 -12.83 32.24
CA LEU A 353 29.88 -13.50 32.50
C LEU A 353 30.14 -15.01 32.58
N LEU A 354 30.01 -15.58 33.79
CA LEU A 354 30.15 -17.02 34.03
C LEU A 354 28.79 -17.73 34.12
N GLU A 355 27.78 -17.02 34.61
CA GLU A 355 26.41 -17.49 34.77
C GLU A 355 25.45 -16.55 34.02
N PRO A 356 24.22 -16.99 33.71
CA PRO A 356 23.23 -16.12 33.10
C PRO A 356 23.00 -14.84 33.90
N ALA A 357 22.96 -13.68 33.23
CA ALA A 357 22.68 -12.40 33.87
C ALA A 357 21.55 -11.66 33.17
N GLU A 358 20.74 -10.97 33.96
CA GLU A 358 19.72 -10.05 33.49
C GLU A 358 20.36 -8.83 32.82
N LEU A 359 19.82 -8.43 31.68
CA LEU A 359 20.26 -7.28 30.89
C LEU A 359 19.51 -6.01 31.30
N ARG A 360 20.25 -4.95 31.54
CA ARG A 360 19.74 -3.60 31.83
C ARG A 360 19.85 -2.71 30.60
N ASP A 361 19.00 -1.69 30.52
CA ASP A 361 19.04 -0.75 29.40
C ASP A 361 20.45 -0.13 29.25
N GLY A 362 20.99 -0.18 28.03
CA GLY A 362 22.33 0.29 27.72
C GLY A 362 23.45 -0.73 27.94
N ASP A 363 23.16 -1.93 28.47
CA ASP A 363 24.20 -2.95 28.69
C ASP A 363 24.92 -3.31 27.38
N ARG A 364 26.25 -3.42 27.48
CA ARG A 364 27.11 -3.74 26.34
C ARG A 364 27.61 -5.17 26.45
N ILE A 365 27.15 -6.04 25.57
CA ILE A 365 27.56 -7.44 25.50
C ILE A 365 28.72 -7.54 24.50
N VAL A 366 29.85 -8.11 24.91
CA VAL A 366 30.94 -8.47 23.99
C VAL A 366 31.03 -10.00 23.95
N ALA A 367 30.75 -10.57 22.78
CA ALA A 367 30.70 -12.00 22.56
C ALA A 367 31.22 -12.35 21.15
N GLY A 368 32.22 -13.24 21.08
CA GLY A 368 32.76 -13.74 19.81
C GLY A 368 33.29 -12.65 18.87
N GLY A 369 33.98 -11.65 19.43
CA GLY A 369 34.55 -10.53 18.66
C GLY A 369 33.57 -9.42 18.27
N GLY A 370 32.26 -9.61 18.49
CA GLY A 370 31.24 -8.58 18.28
C GLY A 370 30.89 -7.83 19.57
N SER A 371 30.60 -6.54 19.46
CA SER A 371 29.99 -5.74 20.54
C SER A 371 28.53 -5.43 20.22
N TYR A 372 27.66 -5.75 21.16
CA TYR A 372 26.21 -5.57 21.09
C TYR A 372 25.75 -4.64 22.22
N ARG A 373 24.75 -3.81 21.96
CA ARG A 373 24.09 -2.95 22.96
C ARG A 373 22.66 -3.41 23.13
N PHE A 374 22.27 -3.75 24.36
CA PHE A 374 20.89 -4.02 24.70
C PHE A 374 20.17 -2.70 24.99
N ARG A 375 18.96 -2.54 24.45
CA ARG A 375 18.07 -1.43 24.77
C ARG A 375 16.73 -1.95 25.25
N ARG A 376 16.28 -1.48 26.41
CA ARG A 376 14.94 -1.77 26.90
C ARG A 376 13.96 -0.82 26.22
N MET A 377 12.91 -1.37 25.61
CA MET A 377 11.90 -0.53 24.98
C MET A 377 10.87 -0.15 26.04
N ALA A 378 10.66 1.15 26.23
CA ALA A 378 9.46 1.60 26.92
C ALA A 378 8.26 1.28 26.01
N MET A 379 7.22 0.62 26.54
CA MET A 379 5.98 0.42 25.80
C MET A 379 5.39 1.78 25.46
N ILE A 380 5.60 2.22 24.22
CA ILE A 380 4.88 3.37 23.68
C ILE A 380 3.56 2.81 23.17
N ALA A 381 2.48 3.11 23.89
CA ALA A 381 1.13 2.91 23.37
C ALA A 381 0.98 3.75 22.10
N ALA A 382 1.09 3.11 20.94
CA ALA A 382 0.93 3.79 19.66
C ALA A 382 -0.55 4.17 19.50
N LEU A 383 -0.87 5.44 19.73
CA LEU A 383 -2.13 6.06 19.31
C LEU A 383 -2.17 6.09 17.79
N LEU A 384 -2.83 5.09 17.19
CA LEU A 384 -3.29 5.13 15.81
C LEU A 384 -4.71 5.73 15.81
N LEU A 385 -4.81 7.04 15.61
CA LEU A 385 -6.07 7.76 15.46
C LEU A 385 -6.49 7.90 13.99
N CYS A 386 -7.76 7.54 13.76
CA CYS A 386 -8.77 8.19 12.92
C CYS A 386 -8.53 8.38 11.40
N ALA A 387 -9.26 7.58 10.63
CA ALA A 387 -9.95 8.05 9.43
C ALA A 387 -11.41 7.55 9.49
N GLY A 388 -12.34 8.45 9.84
CA GLY A 388 -13.77 8.19 9.72
C GLY A 388 -14.24 8.37 8.27
N PRO A 389 -15.19 7.56 7.76
CA PRO A 389 -15.69 7.73 6.42
C PRO A 389 -16.74 8.85 6.40
N ALA A 390 -16.43 9.97 5.73
CA ALA A 390 -17.47 10.89 5.27
C ALA A 390 -18.00 10.35 3.94
N ALA A 391 -19.11 9.61 4.01
CA ALA A 391 -19.85 9.19 2.83
C ALA A 391 -20.58 10.39 2.23
N ALA A 392 -20.21 10.79 1.01
CA ALA A 392 -21.02 11.66 0.18
C ALA A 392 -21.75 10.80 -0.86
N GLN A 393 -23.07 10.69 -0.69
CA GLN A 393 -23.96 10.15 -1.71
C GLN A 393 -24.20 11.24 -2.77
N THR A 394 -23.86 10.93 -4.02
CA THR A 394 -24.53 11.52 -5.18
C THR A 394 -24.83 10.38 -6.14
N ALA A 395 -26.09 9.97 -6.17
CA ALA A 395 -26.62 9.12 -7.22
C ALA A 395 -26.94 10.03 -8.42
N ASP A 396 -26.13 9.95 -9.46
CA ASP A 396 -26.54 10.38 -10.79
C ASP A 396 -26.88 9.14 -11.61
N ALA A 397 -27.99 9.25 -12.34
CA ALA A 397 -28.55 8.23 -13.18
C ALA A 397 -27.50 7.66 -14.16
N VAL A 398 -27.53 6.34 -14.34
CA VAL A 398 -26.72 5.64 -15.33
C VAL A 398 -27.26 5.98 -16.71
N GLU A 399 -26.71 7.03 -17.30
CA GLU A 399 -26.87 7.32 -18.72
C GLU A 399 -25.96 6.36 -19.50
N VAL A 400 -26.57 5.48 -20.29
CA VAL A 400 -25.86 4.51 -21.12
C VAL A 400 -25.12 5.28 -22.22
N ALA A 401 -23.79 5.34 -22.13
CA ALA A 401 -22.99 6.10 -23.08
C ALA A 401 -23.04 5.46 -24.48
N ASP A 402 -23.56 6.20 -25.46
CA ASP A 402 -23.60 5.86 -26.89
C ASP A 402 -22.22 5.91 -27.59
N THR A 403 -21.13 5.96 -26.82
CA THR A 403 -19.75 6.00 -27.34
C THR A 403 -18.79 5.11 -26.56
N MET A 404 -17.84 4.51 -27.28
CA MET A 404 -16.70 3.85 -26.65
C MET A 404 -15.83 4.89 -25.94
N PRO A 405 -15.28 4.58 -24.75
CA PRO A 405 -14.38 5.49 -24.06
C PRO A 405 -13.17 5.80 -24.95
N PRO A 406 -12.72 7.07 -25.00
CA PRO A 406 -11.63 7.45 -25.87
C PRO A 406 -10.32 6.80 -25.42
N ARG A 407 -9.49 6.36 -26.38
CA ARG A 407 -8.17 5.77 -26.14
C ARG A 407 -7.05 6.79 -26.34
N LEU A 408 -5.99 6.69 -25.54
CA LEU A 408 -4.79 7.49 -25.71
C LEU A 408 -3.84 6.78 -26.68
N VAL A 409 -3.40 7.48 -27.73
CA VAL A 409 -2.49 6.97 -28.76
C VAL A 409 -1.38 7.98 -29.03
N ARG A 410 -0.29 7.54 -29.65
CA ARG A 410 0.74 8.47 -30.14
C ARG A 410 0.24 9.14 -31.41
N CYS A 411 0.45 10.44 -31.53
CA CYS A 411 0.08 11.13 -32.76
C CYS A 411 0.93 10.68 -33.97
N VAL A 412 2.22 10.42 -33.73
CA VAL A 412 3.23 10.04 -34.70
C VAL A 412 4.15 8.99 -34.07
N GLU A 413 4.59 8.02 -34.87
CA GLU A 413 5.54 6.99 -34.43
C GLU A 413 6.85 7.61 -33.91
N GLY A 414 7.44 7.00 -32.88
CA GLY A 414 8.71 7.47 -32.28
C GLY A 414 8.64 8.77 -31.47
N ARG A 415 7.49 9.46 -31.41
CA ARG A 415 7.31 10.68 -30.61
C ARG A 415 6.38 10.44 -29.42
N GLY A 416 6.60 11.16 -28.32
CA GLY A 416 5.77 11.09 -27.10
C GLY A 416 4.53 11.99 -27.13
N LEU A 417 4.11 12.45 -28.31
CA LEU A 417 3.01 13.41 -28.47
C LEU A 417 1.66 12.71 -28.28
N PRO A 418 0.86 13.13 -27.28
CA PRO A 418 -0.37 12.43 -26.95
C PRO A 418 -1.53 12.87 -27.86
N CYS A 419 -2.15 11.89 -28.51
CA CYS A 419 -3.39 12.03 -29.24
C CYS A 419 -4.50 11.25 -28.52
N LEU A 420 -5.69 11.81 -28.49
CA LEU A 420 -6.88 11.11 -28.03
C LEU A 420 -7.62 10.59 -29.26
N GLN A 421 -7.98 9.32 -29.28
CA GLN A 421 -8.72 8.71 -30.38
C GLN A 421 -10.06 8.21 -29.85
N SER A 422 -11.14 8.56 -30.54
CA SER A 422 -12.50 8.21 -30.11
C SER A 422 -13.30 7.67 -31.28
N THR A 423 -14.09 6.64 -31.03
CA THR A 423 -15.00 6.08 -32.03
C THR A 423 -16.40 6.63 -31.81
N VAL A 424 -16.92 7.35 -32.81
CA VAL A 424 -18.29 7.85 -32.87
C VAL A 424 -19.13 6.85 -33.64
N VAL A 425 -20.22 6.36 -33.02
CA VAL A 425 -21.22 5.50 -33.67
C VAL A 425 -22.37 6.37 -34.16
N PHE A 426 -22.67 6.30 -35.45
CA PHE A 426 -23.79 6.98 -36.11
C PHE A 426 -25.01 6.08 -36.07
N ARG A 427 -26.14 6.62 -35.62
CA ARG A 427 -27.40 5.88 -35.73
C ARG A 427 -27.84 5.84 -37.20
N PRO A 428 -28.57 4.81 -37.62
CA PRO A 428 -29.18 4.79 -38.93
C PRO A 428 -29.98 6.08 -39.22
N GLY A 429 -29.67 6.77 -40.32
CA GLY A 429 -30.29 8.05 -40.69
C GLY A 429 -29.56 9.32 -40.20
N GLU A 430 -28.61 9.20 -39.28
CA GLU A 430 -27.71 10.30 -38.92
C GLU A 430 -26.62 10.42 -40.01
N GLY A 431 -26.78 11.37 -40.92
CA GLY A 431 -25.75 11.70 -41.89
C GLY A 431 -24.67 12.57 -41.24
N ALA A 432 -23.42 12.10 -41.21
CA ALA A 432 -22.30 13.00 -41.00
C ALA A 432 -21.76 13.43 -42.36
N PRO A 433 -21.75 14.73 -42.70
CA PRO A 433 -21.07 15.19 -43.90
C PRO A 433 -19.62 14.73 -43.86
N ASP A 434 -19.07 14.21 -44.97
CA ASP A 434 -17.64 13.87 -45.06
C ASP A 434 -16.74 15.12 -44.91
N SER A 435 -17.34 16.32 -45.04
CA SER A 435 -16.72 17.64 -44.89
C SER A 435 -17.01 18.34 -43.56
N ALA A 436 -17.81 17.76 -42.65
CA ALA A 436 -18.14 18.44 -41.39
C ALA A 436 -16.91 18.54 -40.48
N GLY A 437 -16.62 19.76 -40.02
CA GLY A 437 -15.64 19.97 -38.96
C GLY A 437 -16.13 19.30 -37.68
N TRP A 438 -15.21 18.66 -36.95
CA TRP A 438 -15.50 18.09 -35.63
C TRP A 438 -14.86 18.94 -34.55
N ALA A 439 -15.65 19.24 -33.52
CA ALA A 439 -15.18 19.88 -32.31
C ALA A 439 -15.36 18.92 -31.14
N GLY A 440 -14.46 19.03 -30.17
CA GLY A 440 -14.52 18.19 -28.98
C GLY A 440 -14.10 18.93 -27.72
N ARG A 441 -14.35 18.31 -26.58
CA ARG A 441 -13.93 18.79 -25.27
C ARG A 441 -13.49 17.61 -24.41
N LEU A 442 -12.37 17.78 -23.69
CA LEU A 442 -11.91 16.87 -22.65
C LEU A 442 -11.72 17.66 -21.35
N GLY A 443 -12.68 17.56 -20.43
CA GLY A 443 -12.71 18.40 -19.25
C GLY A 443 -12.67 19.90 -19.62
N PRO A 444 -11.67 20.68 -19.17
CA PRO A 444 -11.53 22.08 -19.54
C PRO A 444 -10.87 22.29 -20.92
N LEU A 445 -10.33 21.24 -21.55
CA LEU A 445 -9.59 21.37 -22.80
C LEU A 445 -10.53 21.36 -24.00
N GLY A 446 -10.48 22.41 -24.81
CA GLY A 446 -11.06 22.39 -26.15
C GLY A 446 -10.21 21.52 -27.07
N LEU A 447 -10.84 20.59 -27.77
CA LEU A 447 -10.22 19.72 -28.75
C LEU A 447 -10.61 20.17 -30.14
N ARG A 448 -9.60 20.31 -31.01
CA ARG A 448 -9.79 20.51 -32.45
C ARG A 448 -9.15 19.33 -33.13
N ALA A 449 -9.91 18.62 -33.96
CA ALA A 449 -9.38 17.48 -34.72
C ALA A 449 -8.60 18.03 -35.92
N PRO A 450 -7.30 17.71 -36.07
CA PRO A 450 -6.59 18.09 -37.28
C PRO A 450 -6.66 16.97 -38.35
N ALA A 451 -7.18 15.78 -38.04
CA ALA A 451 -7.43 14.72 -39.00
C ALA A 451 -8.65 13.88 -38.59
N VAL A 452 -9.77 14.09 -39.27
CA VAL A 452 -10.85 13.10 -39.32
C VAL A 452 -10.39 12.04 -40.32
N ARG A 453 -9.81 10.93 -39.84
CA ARG A 453 -9.76 9.72 -40.69
C ARG A 453 -11.15 9.11 -40.58
N ALA A 454 -12.07 9.64 -41.40
CA ALA A 454 -13.22 8.84 -41.76
C ALA A 454 -12.63 7.59 -42.40
N SER A 455 -12.73 6.43 -41.75
CA SER A 455 -12.72 5.19 -42.52
C SER A 455 -13.69 5.42 -43.67
N ALA A 456 -13.29 5.05 -44.89
CA ALA A 456 -14.07 5.16 -46.13
C ALA A 456 -15.57 4.89 -45.86
N PRO A 457 -16.50 5.54 -46.60
CA PRO A 457 -17.94 5.43 -46.35
C PRO A 457 -18.27 3.98 -46.03
N ALA A 458 -18.83 3.75 -44.83
CA ALA A 458 -19.02 2.41 -44.31
C ALA A 458 -19.59 1.54 -45.43
N GLU A 459 -18.80 0.58 -45.91
CA GLU A 459 -19.31 -0.40 -46.86
C GLU A 459 -20.63 -0.93 -46.27
N PRO A 460 -21.72 -1.00 -47.05
CA PRO A 460 -23.02 -1.35 -46.53
C PRO A 460 -22.93 -2.58 -45.64
N VAL A 461 -23.45 -2.48 -44.42
CA VAL A 461 -23.38 -3.60 -43.47
C VAL A 461 -24.16 -4.76 -44.08
N THR A 462 -23.49 -5.89 -44.27
CA THR A 462 -24.14 -7.10 -44.75
C THR A 462 -24.64 -7.89 -43.54
N LEU A 463 -25.95 -7.87 -43.34
CA LEU A 463 -26.65 -8.53 -42.25
C LEU A 463 -27.28 -9.84 -42.77
N LEU A 464 -26.88 -10.97 -42.21
CA LEU A 464 -27.59 -12.23 -42.39
C LEU A 464 -28.51 -12.46 -41.19
N VAL A 465 -29.80 -12.63 -41.46
CA VAL A 465 -30.82 -12.97 -40.46
C VAL A 465 -31.19 -14.43 -40.60
N LEU A 466 -30.87 -15.22 -39.58
CA LEU A 466 -31.25 -16.61 -39.45
C LEU A 466 -32.50 -16.71 -38.57
N VAL A 467 -33.57 -17.31 -39.10
CA VAL A 467 -34.84 -17.47 -38.38
C VAL A 467 -35.10 -18.95 -38.16
N ASP A 468 -35.25 -19.33 -36.90
CA ASP A 468 -35.63 -20.69 -36.52
C ASP A 468 -37.06 -20.99 -37.01
N VAL A 469 -37.22 -22.09 -37.73
CA VAL A 469 -38.48 -22.62 -38.22
C VAL A 469 -38.68 -24.06 -37.73
N SER A 470 -38.14 -24.42 -36.56
CA SER A 470 -38.39 -25.68 -35.88
C SER A 470 -39.82 -25.77 -35.34
N GLY A 471 -40.26 -26.96 -34.96
CA GLY A 471 -41.63 -27.22 -34.51
C GLY A 471 -42.04 -26.42 -33.27
N SER A 472 -41.09 -26.03 -32.40
CA SER A 472 -41.36 -25.19 -31.21
C SER A 472 -41.87 -23.80 -31.58
N MET A 473 -41.43 -23.25 -32.71
CA MET A 473 -41.83 -21.92 -33.20
C MET A 473 -43.28 -21.88 -33.70
N ALA A 474 -44.01 -23.00 -33.74
CA ALA A 474 -45.36 -23.07 -34.26
C ALA A 474 -46.35 -22.14 -33.52
N GLY A 475 -47.34 -21.62 -34.25
CA GLY A 475 -48.39 -20.78 -33.68
C GLY A 475 -47.95 -19.33 -33.41
N GLY A 476 -48.21 -18.84 -32.19
CA GLY A 476 -48.04 -17.42 -31.84
C GLY A 476 -46.60 -16.93 -31.92
N GLY A 477 -45.61 -17.79 -31.65
CA GLY A 477 -44.21 -17.39 -31.63
C GLY A 477 -43.67 -16.99 -33.00
N MET A 478 -43.90 -17.80 -34.04
CA MET A 478 -43.57 -17.44 -35.42
C MET A 478 -44.31 -16.20 -35.91
N GLN A 479 -45.58 -16.00 -35.52
CA GLN A 479 -46.33 -14.79 -35.91
C GLN A 479 -45.74 -13.52 -35.28
N ALA A 480 -45.39 -13.58 -33.99
CA ALA A 480 -44.72 -12.50 -33.28
C ALA A 480 -43.34 -12.19 -33.89
N ALA A 481 -42.54 -13.22 -34.16
CA ALA A 481 -41.22 -13.09 -34.78
C ALA A 481 -41.31 -12.45 -36.17
N ARG A 482 -42.24 -12.90 -37.03
CA ARG A 482 -42.45 -12.30 -38.37
C ARG A 482 -42.87 -10.84 -38.29
N SER A 483 -43.76 -10.49 -37.36
CA SER A 483 -44.25 -9.11 -37.21
C SER A 483 -43.12 -8.18 -36.71
N ALA A 484 -42.42 -8.57 -35.65
CA ALA A 484 -41.30 -7.80 -35.11
C ALA A 484 -40.14 -7.69 -36.10
N LEU A 485 -39.81 -8.77 -36.83
CA LEU A 485 -38.76 -8.77 -37.83
C LEU A 485 -39.09 -7.86 -39.02
N ARG A 486 -40.35 -7.82 -39.48
CA ARG A 486 -40.76 -6.86 -40.52
C ARG A 486 -40.62 -5.42 -40.06
N GLY A 487 -41.04 -5.11 -38.83
CA GLY A 487 -40.86 -3.78 -38.25
C GLY A 487 -39.39 -3.38 -38.15
N PHE A 488 -38.52 -4.30 -37.73
CA PHE A 488 -37.08 -4.10 -37.70
C PHE A 488 -36.49 -3.84 -39.09
N LEU A 489 -36.78 -4.69 -40.07
CA LEU A 489 -36.26 -4.55 -41.43
C LEU A 489 -36.76 -3.26 -42.09
N GLY A 490 -38.01 -2.85 -41.83
CA GLY A 490 -38.56 -1.58 -42.31
C GLY A 490 -37.90 -0.34 -41.68
N ALA A 491 -37.32 -0.47 -40.49
CA ALA A 491 -36.58 0.60 -39.82
C ALA A 491 -35.10 0.68 -40.25
N LEU A 492 -34.59 -0.29 -40.99
CA LEU A 492 -33.21 -0.29 -41.49
C LEU A 492 -33.06 0.63 -42.73
N PRO A 493 -31.93 1.35 -42.84
CA PRO A 493 -31.70 2.29 -43.94
C PRO A 493 -31.39 1.55 -45.24
N ALA A 494 -32.15 1.85 -46.29
CA ALA A 494 -32.10 1.12 -47.57
C ALA A 494 -30.73 1.13 -48.27
N ASN A 495 -29.92 2.18 -48.04
CA ASN A 495 -28.63 2.39 -48.73
C ASN A 495 -27.41 2.03 -47.87
N ALA A 496 -27.59 1.66 -46.61
CA ALA A 496 -26.48 1.39 -45.69
C ALA A 496 -26.46 -0.03 -45.13
N VAL A 497 -27.52 -0.83 -45.35
CA VAL A 497 -27.58 -2.24 -44.92
C VAL A 497 -28.09 -3.11 -46.06
N ARG A 498 -27.35 -4.18 -46.37
CA ARG A 498 -27.81 -5.28 -47.23
C ARG A 498 -28.22 -6.44 -46.35
N VAL A 499 -29.43 -6.96 -46.52
CA VAL A 499 -29.99 -7.99 -45.66
C VAL A 499 -30.30 -9.24 -46.48
N GLY A 500 -29.87 -10.39 -45.97
CA GLY A 500 -30.35 -11.71 -46.40
C GLY A 500 -31.10 -12.37 -45.25
N VAL A 501 -32.24 -13.02 -45.54
CA VAL A 501 -33.01 -13.78 -44.55
C VAL A 501 -32.99 -15.25 -44.95
N ALA A 502 -32.66 -16.13 -44.01
CA ALA A 502 -32.66 -17.58 -44.24
C ALA A 502 -33.33 -18.32 -43.07
N PRO A 503 -34.25 -19.26 -43.37
CA PRO A 503 -34.80 -20.14 -42.36
C PRO A 503 -33.83 -21.28 -42.01
N PHE A 504 -33.86 -21.75 -40.77
CA PHE A 504 -33.18 -22.99 -40.36
C PHE A 504 -34.05 -23.83 -39.43
N SER A 505 -33.90 -25.15 -39.51
CA SER A 505 -34.41 -26.13 -38.55
C SER A 505 -33.37 -27.24 -38.42
N SER A 506 -33.74 -28.52 -38.49
CA SER A 506 -32.83 -29.66 -38.58
C SER A 506 -32.75 -30.27 -39.98
N THR A 507 -33.46 -29.71 -40.98
CA THR A 507 -33.49 -30.20 -42.36
C THR A 507 -33.07 -29.15 -43.37
N GLN A 508 -32.27 -29.55 -44.36
CA GLN A 508 -31.67 -28.71 -45.39
C GLN A 508 -30.97 -27.44 -44.86
N VAL A 509 -30.38 -27.52 -43.66
CA VAL A 509 -29.87 -26.35 -42.91
C VAL A 509 -28.82 -25.59 -43.72
N GLN A 510 -27.79 -26.30 -44.18
CA GLN A 510 -26.69 -25.67 -44.92
C GLN A 510 -27.16 -25.17 -46.29
N GLY A 511 -28.03 -25.93 -46.96
CA GLY A 511 -28.55 -25.60 -48.28
C GLY A 511 -29.35 -24.29 -48.27
N ARG A 512 -30.28 -24.14 -47.31
CA ARG A 512 -31.12 -22.94 -47.18
C ARG A 512 -30.30 -21.70 -46.83
N ILE A 513 -29.35 -21.83 -45.89
CA ILE A 513 -28.50 -20.69 -45.47
C ILE A 513 -27.55 -20.26 -46.60
N ARG A 514 -26.94 -21.20 -47.33
CA ARG A 514 -26.05 -20.89 -48.46
C ARG A 514 -26.75 -20.24 -49.65
N GLN A 515 -28.08 -20.36 -49.73
CA GLN A 515 -28.91 -19.74 -50.77
C GLN A 515 -29.49 -18.37 -50.36
N ALA A 516 -29.10 -17.83 -49.19
CA ALA A 516 -29.56 -16.52 -48.73
C ALA A 516 -29.25 -15.43 -49.78
N ARG A 517 -30.27 -14.63 -50.11
CA ARG A 517 -30.16 -13.54 -51.09
C ARG A 517 -30.08 -12.20 -50.38
N PHE A 518 -28.92 -11.55 -50.49
CA PHE A 518 -28.66 -10.24 -49.89
C PHE A 518 -29.16 -9.11 -50.79
N GLY A 519 -30.15 -8.35 -50.30
CA GLY A 519 -30.73 -7.19 -50.99
C GLY A 519 -31.06 -6.05 -50.03
N PRO A 520 -31.81 -5.03 -50.47
CA PRO A 520 -32.29 -3.96 -49.61
C PRO A 520 -33.23 -4.50 -48.50
N PRO A 521 -33.35 -3.83 -47.34
CA PRO A 521 -34.20 -4.29 -46.24
C PRO A 521 -35.66 -4.50 -46.62
N ALA A 522 -36.18 -3.72 -47.58
CA ALA A 522 -37.54 -3.88 -48.11
C ALA A 522 -37.75 -5.21 -48.86
N GLU A 523 -36.72 -5.73 -49.54
CA GLU A 523 -36.78 -7.05 -50.19
C GLU A 523 -36.64 -8.17 -49.17
N ALA A 524 -35.75 -7.99 -48.19
CA ALA A 524 -35.61 -8.92 -47.07
C ALA A 524 -36.91 -9.06 -46.26
N ALA A 525 -37.67 -7.97 -46.08
CA ALA A 525 -38.97 -8.01 -45.42
C ALA A 525 -39.97 -8.92 -46.16
N LYS A 526 -39.92 -8.98 -47.49
CA LYS A 526 -40.71 -9.93 -48.28
C LYS A 526 -40.26 -11.38 -48.07
N GLN A 527 -38.94 -11.62 -47.89
CA GLN A 527 -38.42 -12.96 -47.60
C GLN A 527 -38.97 -13.52 -46.28
N VAL A 528 -39.29 -12.66 -45.31
CA VAL A 528 -39.93 -13.06 -44.03
C VAL A 528 -41.32 -13.65 -44.26
N ASP A 529 -42.09 -13.14 -45.22
CA ASP A 529 -43.44 -13.63 -45.51
C ASP A 529 -43.43 -15.06 -46.11
N TYR A 530 -42.33 -15.41 -46.80
CA TYR A 530 -42.12 -16.73 -47.42
C TYR A 530 -41.40 -17.73 -46.52
N LEU A 531 -41.19 -17.41 -45.24
CA LEU A 531 -40.63 -18.40 -44.31
C LEU A 531 -41.55 -19.64 -44.27
N PRO A 532 -40.97 -20.86 -44.30
CA PRO A 532 -41.75 -22.09 -44.29
C PRO A 532 -42.55 -22.25 -43.00
N VAL A 533 -43.52 -23.16 -43.02
CA VAL A 533 -44.27 -23.55 -41.81
C VAL A 533 -43.29 -24.17 -40.81
N PRO A 534 -43.33 -23.77 -39.52
CA PRO A 534 -42.43 -24.32 -38.52
C PRO A 534 -42.58 -25.84 -38.37
N ALA A 535 -41.49 -26.59 -38.49
CA ALA A 535 -41.44 -28.06 -38.39
C ALA A 535 -40.02 -28.59 -38.17
N GLY A 536 -39.91 -29.79 -37.59
CA GLY A 536 -38.64 -30.47 -37.32
C GLY A 536 -37.92 -29.96 -36.07
N ASN A 537 -36.68 -30.41 -35.87
CA ASN A 537 -35.87 -30.05 -34.71
C ASN A 537 -35.01 -28.79 -34.99
N THR A 538 -34.10 -28.44 -34.07
CA THR A 538 -33.39 -27.15 -34.08
C THR A 538 -31.88 -27.34 -34.27
N GLY A 539 -31.38 -27.14 -35.50
CA GLY A 539 -29.96 -27.21 -35.85
C GLY A 539 -29.18 -25.91 -35.59
N LEU A 540 -29.28 -25.36 -34.38
CA LEU A 540 -28.72 -24.04 -34.02
C LEU A 540 -27.22 -23.92 -34.29
N TYR A 541 -26.40 -24.89 -33.86
CA TYR A 541 -24.94 -24.82 -33.98
C TYR A 541 -24.48 -24.78 -35.44
N THR A 542 -25.00 -25.70 -36.26
CA THR A 542 -24.68 -25.73 -37.70
C THR A 542 -25.19 -24.49 -38.41
N SER A 543 -26.35 -23.94 -37.99
CA SER A 543 -26.87 -22.70 -38.58
C SER A 543 -25.93 -21.51 -38.39
N ILE A 544 -25.38 -21.33 -37.17
CA ILE A 544 -24.44 -20.26 -36.85
C ILE A 544 -23.15 -20.42 -37.66
N VAL A 545 -22.56 -21.62 -37.66
CA VAL A 545 -21.31 -21.89 -38.40
C VAL A 545 -21.50 -21.63 -39.90
N THR A 546 -22.59 -22.12 -40.48
CA THR A 546 -22.88 -21.92 -41.91
C THR A 546 -23.16 -20.45 -42.22
N GLY A 547 -23.88 -19.74 -41.34
CA GLY A 547 -24.15 -18.31 -41.51
C GLY A 547 -22.87 -17.48 -41.53
N LEU A 548 -21.93 -17.80 -40.64
CA LEU A 548 -20.59 -17.19 -40.65
C LEU A 548 -19.83 -17.50 -41.94
N GLU A 549 -19.86 -18.74 -42.43
CA GLU A 549 -19.23 -19.09 -43.73
C GLU A 549 -19.80 -18.32 -44.91
N VAL A 550 -21.11 -18.04 -44.91
CA VAL A 550 -21.76 -17.24 -45.96
C VAL A 550 -21.31 -15.79 -45.86
N LEU A 551 -21.34 -15.21 -44.67
CA LEU A 551 -20.88 -13.83 -44.43
C LEU A 551 -19.39 -13.65 -44.73
N GLU A 552 -18.55 -14.66 -44.50
CA GLU A 552 -17.12 -14.60 -44.80
C GLU A 552 -16.83 -14.31 -46.28
N ARG A 553 -17.75 -14.66 -47.19
CA ARG A 553 -17.64 -14.40 -48.63
C ARG A 553 -18.12 -13.00 -49.03
N GLU A 554 -18.88 -12.34 -48.16
CA GLU A 554 -19.35 -10.97 -48.38
C GLU A 554 -18.25 -9.96 -48.01
N ARG A 555 -18.26 -8.82 -48.68
CA ARG A 555 -17.31 -7.72 -48.43
C ARG A 555 -17.88 -6.75 -47.39
N GLY A 556 -16.99 -6.02 -46.71
CA GLY A 556 -17.36 -4.98 -45.77
C GLY A 556 -17.71 -5.43 -44.36
N ALA A 557 -18.39 -4.54 -43.64
CA ALA A 557 -18.89 -4.81 -42.31
C ALA A 557 -19.99 -5.87 -42.38
N ARG A 558 -19.91 -6.87 -41.50
CA ARG A 558 -20.76 -8.07 -41.54
C ARG A 558 -21.34 -8.31 -40.18
N ALA A 559 -22.58 -8.78 -40.12
CA ALA A 559 -23.23 -9.15 -38.87
C ALA A 559 -24.16 -10.33 -39.08
N LEU A 560 -24.25 -11.19 -38.08
CA LEU A 560 -25.17 -12.32 -38.03
C LEU A 560 -26.22 -12.05 -36.94
N LEU A 561 -27.51 -12.10 -37.29
CA LEU A 561 -28.61 -12.07 -36.34
C LEU A 561 -29.30 -13.43 -36.39
N VAL A 562 -29.42 -14.11 -35.24
CA VAL A 562 -30.08 -15.41 -35.13
C VAL A 562 -31.25 -15.28 -34.17
N ILE A 563 -32.42 -15.76 -34.59
CA ILE A 563 -33.65 -15.76 -33.80
C ILE A 563 -34.08 -17.22 -33.60
N THR A 564 -34.23 -17.64 -32.34
CA THR A 564 -34.61 -19.02 -31.98
C THR A 564 -35.40 -19.04 -30.67
N ASP A 565 -36.31 -19.99 -30.51
CA ASP A 565 -37.04 -20.27 -29.26
C ASP A 565 -36.56 -21.55 -28.55
N GLY A 566 -35.66 -22.28 -29.18
CA GLY A 566 -35.26 -23.63 -28.81
C GLY A 566 -33.79 -23.76 -28.48
N ARG A 567 -33.45 -24.95 -27.98
CA ARG A 567 -32.07 -25.40 -27.78
C ARG A 567 -31.61 -26.15 -29.02
N ASN A 568 -30.30 -26.33 -29.17
CA ASN A 568 -29.79 -27.20 -30.23
C ASN A 568 -30.23 -28.66 -29.99
N ASP A 569 -31.24 -29.11 -30.71
CA ASP A 569 -31.81 -30.46 -30.62
C ASP A 569 -31.69 -31.13 -32.00
N VAL A 570 -30.70 -32.00 -32.13
CA VAL A 570 -30.36 -32.70 -33.39
C VAL A 570 -29.83 -34.09 -33.04
N ALA A 571 -29.80 -34.97 -34.04
CA ALA A 571 -29.55 -36.42 -33.96
C ALA A 571 -30.83 -37.28 -33.83
N GLY A 572 -31.98 -36.70 -34.13
CA GLY A 572 -33.24 -37.41 -34.32
C GLY A 572 -33.36 -38.03 -35.71
N ALA A 573 -34.28 -38.99 -35.87
CA ALA A 573 -34.60 -39.56 -37.17
C ALA A 573 -35.20 -38.47 -38.08
N GLY A 574 -34.58 -38.23 -39.24
CA GLY A 574 -35.01 -37.23 -40.21
C GLY A 574 -34.21 -35.92 -40.21
N ASP A 575 -33.23 -35.76 -39.32
CA ASP A 575 -32.30 -34.63 -39.35
C ASP A 575 -31.25 -34.80 -40.46
N ASP A 576 -30.69 -33.69 -40.94
CA ASP A 576 -29.58 -33.72 -41.89
C ASP A 576 -28.37 -34.48 -41.31
N PRO A 577 -27.64 -35.27 -42.12
CA PRO A 577 -26.42 -35.93 -41.66
C PRO A 577 -25.31 -34.90 -41.38
N GLY A 578 -24.59 -35.10 -40.27
CA GLY A 578 -23.41 -34.29 -39.92
C GLY A 578 -23.70 -32.94 -39.24
N LEU A 579 -24.92 -32.73 -38.72
CA LEU A 579 -25.22 -31.57 -37.88
C LEU A 579 -24.37 -31.59 -36.60
N LEU A 580 -23.98 -30.40 -36.15
CA LEU A 580 -23.19 -30.23 -34.94
C LEU A 580 -24.09 -30.46 -33.72
N ALA A 581 -23.72 -31.45 -32.91
CA ALA A 581 -24.49 -31.87 -31.75
C ALA A 581 -23.66 -31.84 -30.45
N GLY A 582 -24.35 -31.65 -29.34
CA GLY A 582 -23.80 -31.77 -27.98
C GLY A 582 -22.63 -30.80 -27.66
N PRO A 583 -21.91 -31.05 -26.55
CA PRO A 583 -20.86 -30.15 -26.06
C PRO A 583 -19.69 -29.94 -27.03
N ALA A 584 -19.41 -30.91 -27.90
CA ALA A 584 -18.38 -30.78 -28.93
C ALA A 584 -18.82 -29.79 -30.04
N GLY A 585 -20.06 -29.90 -30.50
CA GLY A 585 -20.65 -28.96 -31.47
C GLY A 585 -20.73 -27.54 -30.91
N GLN A 586 -21.11 -27.40 -29.63
CA GLN A 586 -21.16 -26.10 -28.94
C GLN A 586 -19.78 -25.43 -28.86
N ARG A 587 -18.75 -26.18 -28.47
CA ARG A 587 -17.37 -25.67 -28.40
C ARG A 587 -16.85 -25.25 -29.77
N SER A 588 -17.03 -26.10 -30.78
CA SER A 588 -16.65 -25.80 -32.17
C SER A 588 -17.33 -24.52 -32.67
N THR A 589 -18.63 -24.36 -32.40
CA THR A 589 -19.38 -23.16 -32.77
C THR A 589 -18.85 -21.92 -32.05
N THR A 590 -18.61 -22.01 -30.74
CA THR A 590 -18.08 -20.90 -29.93
C THR A 590 -16.69 -20.47 -30.40
N GLU A 591 -15.82 -21.43 -30.72
CA GLU A 591 -14.48 -21.17 -31.26
C GLU A 591 -14.57 -20.50 -32.64
N ARG A 592 -15.51 -20.95 -33.49
CA ARG A 592 -15.74 -20.35 -34.80
C ARG A 592 -16.23 -18.90 -34.71
N VAL A 593 -17.18 -18.61 -33.81
CA VAL A 593 -17.66 -17.25 -33.54
C VAL A 593 -16.51 -16.35 -33.08
N ARG A 594 -15.65 -16.84 -32.17
CA ARG A 594 -14.48 -16.09 -31.68
C ARG A 594 -13.44 -15.84 -32.78
N ALA A 595 -13.19 -16.82 -33.64
CA ALA A 595 -12.19 -16.73 -34.70
C ALA A 595 -12.66 -15.85 -35.88
N GLY A 596 -13.96 -15.84 -36.17
CA GLY A 596 -14.52 -15.16 -37.34
C GLY A 596 -14.53 -13.63 -37.26
N GLY A 597 -14.50 -13.05 -36.05
CA GLY A 597 -14.52 -11.59 -35.85
C GLY A 597 -15.78 -10.89 -36.36
N ILE A 598 -16.81 -11.65 -36.74
CA ILE A 598 -18.12 -11.16 -37.19
C ILE A 598 -19.04 -11.08 -35.97
N PRO A 599 -19.62 -9.91 -35.65
CA PRO A 599 -20.61 -9.78 -34.59
C PRO A 599 -21.80 -10.72 -34.79
N VAL A 600 -22.10 -11.52 -33.76
CA VAL A 600 -23.25 -12.43 -33.72
C VAL A 600 -24.23 -11.96 -32.65
N TYR A 601 -25.46 -11.67 -33.06
CA TYR A 601 -26.57 -11.31 -32.20
C TYR A 601 -27.50 -12.51 -32.07
N LEU A 602 -27.57 -13.12 -30.89
CA LEU A 602 -28.45 -14.26 -30.61
C LEU A 602 -29.68 -13.76 -29.86
N VAL A 603 -30.85 -13.95 -30.43
CA VAL A 603 -32.14 -13.56 -29.85
C VAL A 603 -32.93 -14.83 -29.53
N GLY A 604 -32.90 -15.18 -28.25
CA GLY A 604 -33.76 -16.20 -27.66
C GLY A 604 -35.15 -15.65 -27.41
N PHE A 605 -36.16 -16.25 -28.00
CA PHE A 605 -37.55 -15.84 -27.89
C PHE A 605 -38.39 -16.90 -27.17
N GLY A 606 -38.98 -16.55 -26.03
CA GLY A 606 -39.81 -17.45 -25.24
C GLY A 606 -39.08 -18.22 -24.13
N THR A 607 -39.79 -19.14 -23.48
CA THR A 607 -39.33 -19.80 -22.25
C THR A 607 -38.53 -21.09 -22.47
N GLY A 608 -38.50 -21.62 -23.70
CA GLY A 608 -37.76 -22.84 -24.06
C GLY A 608 -36.25 -22.67 -24.21
N VAL A 609 -35.78 -21.42 -24.24
CA VAL A 609 -34.40 -21.04 -24.52
C VAL A 609 -33.49 -21.29 -23.32
N ASP A 610 -32.32 -21.89 -23.56
CA ASP A 610 -31.23 -21.90 -22.58
C ASP A 610 -30.40 -20.62 -22.70
N ALA A 611 -30.66 -19.67 -21.79
CA ALA A 611 -29.94 -18.40 -21.75
C ALA A 611 -28.42 -18.58 -21.51
N ASN A 612 -28.00 -19.63 -20.80
CA ASN A 612 -26.58 -19.89 -20.60
C ASN A 612 -25.93 -20.40 -21.88
N GLU A 613 -26.62 -21.26 -22.63
CA GLU A 613 -26.18 -21.74 -23.94
C GLU A 613 -25.99 -20.58 -24.93
N LEU A 614 -26.98 -19.70 -25.06
CA LEU A 614 -26.87 -18.53 -25.95
C LEU A 614 -25.72 -17.60 -25.53
N ARG A 615 -25.55 -17.35 -24.22
CA ARG A 615 -24.45 -16.53 -23.71
C ARG A 615 -23.08 -17.14 -24.02
N LEU A 616 -22.96 -18.47 -23.93
CA LEU A 616 -21.73 -19.18 -24.28
C LEU A 616 -21.42 -19.04 -25.78
N LEU A 617 -22.43 -19.22 -26.63
CA LEU A 617 -22.31 -19.13 -28.09
C LEU A 617 -22.01 -17.70 -28.58
N ALA A 618 -22.61 -16.67 -27.96
CA ALA A 618 -22.40 -15.27 -28.34
C ALA A 618 -20.92 -14.86 -28.16
N SER A 619 -20.21 -15.44 -27.18
CA SER A 619 -18.79 -15.18 -26.91
C SER A 619 -18.46 -13.68 -26.68
N SER A 620 -17.18 -13.29 -26.66
CA SER A 620 -16.77 -11.89 -26.52
C SER A 620 -17.02 -11.04 -27.78
N ALA A 621 -17.28 -11.69 -28.93
CA ALA A 621 -17.48 -11.03 -30.22
C ALA A 621 -18.96 -10.72 -30.53
N GLY A 622 -19.90 -11.33 -29.80
CA GLY A 622 -21.34 -11.20 -30.02
C GLY A 622 -22.12 -10.75 -28.78
N ARG A 623 -23.46 -10.78 -28.88
CA ARG A 623 -24.38 -10.50 -27.76
C ARG A 623 -25.57 -11.44 -27.78
N ASP A 624 -25.98 -11.90 -26.61
CA ASP A 624 -27.22 -12.64 -26.39
C ASP A 624 -28.33 -11.75 -25.83
N PHE A 625 -29.56 -12.01 -26.24
CA PHE A 625 -30.77 -11.43 -25.71
C PHE A 625 -31.78 -12.55 -25.46
N THR A 626 -32.29 -12.67 -24.25
CA THR A 626 -33.42 -13.55 -23.95
C THR A 626 -34.65 -12.70 -23.72
N VAL A 627 -35.71 -12.96 -24.46
CA VAL A 627 -36.94 -12.18 -24.47
C VAL A 627 -38.10 -13.11 -24.11
N PRO A 628 -39.01 -12.72 -23.21
CA PRO A 628 -40.27 -13.46 -23.04
C PRO A 628 -41.06 -13.46 -24.36
N GLU A 629 -42.13 -14.26 -24.46
CA GLU A 629 -43.04 -14.29 -25.63
C GLU A 629 -43.88 -13.00 -25.76
N ASP A 630 -43.21 -11.85 -25.77
CA ASP A 630 -43.78 -10.52 -25.88
C ASP A 630 -43.24 -9.85 -27.17
N PRO A 631 -44.11 -9.61 -28.18
CA PRO A 631 -43.74 -8.92 -29.40
C PRO A 631 -43.13 -7.53 -29.17
N VAL A 632 -43.54 -6.82 -28.11
CA VAL A 632 -43.02 -5.48 -27.80
C VAL A 632 -41.61 -5.54 -27.23
N ALA A 633 -41.33 -6.53 -26.37
CA ALA A 633 -39.99 -6.79 -25.89
C ALA A 633 -39.05 -7.22 -27.03
N LEU A 634 -39.54 -8.04 -27.97
CA LEU A 634 -38.76 -8.45 -29.14
C LEU A 634 -38.43 -7.26 -30.06
N ALA A 635 -39.40 -6.38 -30.32
CA ALA A 635 -39.18 -5.16 -31.08
C ALA A 635 -38.15 -4.21 -30.43
N ARG A 636 -38.13 -4.10 -29.09
CA ARG A 636 -37.12 -3.32 -28.36
C ARG A 636 -35.71 -3.89 -28.51
N VAL A 637 -35.56 -5.21 -28.50
CA VAL A 637 -34.27 -5.87 -28.76
C VAL A 637 -33.81 -5.58 -30.18
N PHE A 638 -34.69 -5.71 -31.18
CA PHE A 638 -34.35 -5.39 -32.55
C PHE A 638 -34.00 -3.91 -32.77
N ALA A 639 -34.67 -2.97 -32.10
CA ALA A 639 -34.29 -1.56 -32.13
C ALA A 639 -32.86 -1.34 -31.59
N ARG A 640 -32.48 -2.07 -30.53
CA ARG A 640 -31.13 -2.03 -29.96
C ARG A 640 -30.09 -2.62 -30.92
N VAL A 641 -30.39 -3.77 -31.55
CA VAL A 641 -29.54 -4.36 -32.59
C VAL A 641 -29.38 -3.39 -33.76
N GLY A 642 -30.47 -2.76 -34.21
CA GLY A 642 -30.44 -1.76 -35.29
C GLY A 642 -29.56 -0.55 -34.99
N GLY A 643 -29.60 -0.05 -33.75
CA GLY A 643 -28.69 1.02 -33.30
C GLY A 643 -27.21 0.61 -33.30
N GLN A 644 -26.91 -0.68 -33.19
CA GLN A 644 -25.55 -1.24 -33.21
C GLN A 644 -25.05 -1.57 -34.61
N LEU A 645 -25.92 -1.62 -35.61
CA LEU A 645 -25.57 -1.77 -37.04
C LEU A 645 -25.15 -0.44 -37.69
N GLY A 646 -25.01 0.63 -36.89
CA GLY A 646 -24.64 1.97 -37.33
C GLY A 646 -23.21 2.10 -37.87
N ALA A 647 -22.98 3.04 -38.79
CA ALA A 647 -21.65 3.38 -39.27
C ALA A 647 -20.78 3.92 -38.11
N THR A 648 -19.48 3.64 -38.11
CA THR A 648 -18.56 4.21 -37.12
C THR A 648 -17.57 5.15 -37.79
N ARG A 649 -17.21 6.25 -37.12
CA ARG A 649 -16.06 7.08 -37.52
C ARG A 649 -15.09 7.20 -36.36
N GLU A 650 -13.82 7.13 -36.69
CA GLU A 650 -12.74 7.33 -35.74
C GLU A 650 -12.27 8.79 -35.82
N LEU A 651 -12.23 9.47 -34.67
CA LEU A 651 -11.77 10.85 -34.56
C LEU A 651 -10.47 10.87 -33.77
N THR A 652 -9.45 11.53 -34.31
CA THR A 652 -8.16 11.74 -33.65
C THR A 652 -7.98 13.20 -33.28
N TRP A 653 -7.79 13.45 -31.99
CA TRP A 653 -7.60 14.75 -31.38
C TRP A 653 -6.15 14.90 -30.95
N VAL A 654 -5.45 15.91 -31.46
CA VAL A 654 -4.15 16.29 -30.90
C VAL A 654 -4.41 17.00 -29.57
N LEU A 655 -3.84 16.48 -28.48
CA LEU A 655 -4.06 17.07 -27.17
C LEU A 655 -3.10 18.27 -26.99
N PRO A 656 -3.60 19.44 -26.56
CA PRO A 656 -2.77 20.62 -26.33
C PRO A 656 -1.96 20.54 -25.02
N VAL A 657 -1.76 19.34 -24.47
CA VAL A 657 -1.02 19.12 -23.22
C VAL A 657 0.31 18.46 -23.50
N ALA A 658 1.38 19.04 -22.94
CA ALA A 658 2.74 18.53 -23.11
C ALA A 658 3.03 17.25 -22.30
N ASN A 659 2.16 16.84 -21.35
CA ASN A 659 2.40 15.66 -20.51
C ASN A 659 1.11 14.85 -20.24
N ARG A 660 1.17 13.56 -20.58
CA ARG A 660 0.19 12.50 -20.23
C ARG A 660 -0.16 12.43 -18.74
N GLY A 661 0.71 12.88 -17.84
CA GLY A 661 0.44 12.91 -16.42
C GLY A 661 -0.74 13.82 -16.04
N TRP A 662 -1.10 14.78 -16.89
CA TRP A 662 -2.35 15.54 -16.72
C TRP A 662 -3.59 14.65 -16.91
N LEU A 663 -3.56 13.74 -17.88
CA LEU A 663 -4.64 12.79 -18.16
C LEU A 663 -4.84 11.78 -17.03
N ALA A 664 -3.79 11.52 -16.25
CA ALA A 664 -3.85 10.63 -15.09
C ALA A 664 -4.60 11.21 -13.89
N ARG A 665 -4.91 12.52 -13.86
CA ARG A 665 -5.38 13.19 -12.63
C ARG A 665 -6.82 12.85 -12.24
N GLY A 666 -7.67 12.46 -13.18
CA GLY A 666 -9.06 12.24 -12.87
C GLY A 666 -9.86 11.70 -14.04
N ALA A 667 -11.04 11.18 -13.73
CA ALA A 667 -12.05 10.94 -14.74
C ALA A 667 -12.52 12.29 -15.31
N LEU A 668 -12.44 12.46 -16.63
CA LEU A 668 -12.75 13.71 -17.32
C LEU A 668 -13.94 13.51 -18.25
N PRO A 669 -14.94 14.41 -18.25
CA PRO A 669 -16.00 14.37 -19.24
C PRO A 669 -15.39 14.58 -20.63
N TYR A 670 -15.81 13.77 -21.58
CA TYR A 670 -15.43 13.85 -22.97
C TYR A 670 -16.67 14.09 -23.81
N GLY A 671 -16.59 15.01 -24.76
CA GLY A 671 -17.67 15.26 -25.71
C GLY A 671 -17.12 15.52 -27.10
N ALA A 672 -17.83 15.04 -28.12
CA ALA A 672 -17.55 15.27 -29.53
C ALA A 672 -18.84 15.65 -30.25
N TRP A 673 -18.77 16.67 -31.11
CA TRP A 673 -19.92 17.09 -31.91
C TRP A 673 -19.51 17.57 -33.31
N SER A 674 -20.40 17.35 -34.27
CA SER A 674 -20.24 17.89 -35.62
C SER A 674 -20.56 19.39 -35.67
N VAL A 675 -19.91 20.10 -36.59
CA VAL A 675 -20.07 21.55 -36.82
C VAL A 675 -20.53 21.77 -38.27
N PRO A 676 -21.56 22.63 -38.51
CA PRO A 676 -22.35 23.39 -37.54
C PRO A 676 -23.26 22.50 -36.66
N GLN A 677 -23.63 23.01 -35.47
CA GLN A 677 -24.30 22.23 -34.42
C GLN A 677 -25.78 21.95 -34.72
N GLU A 678 -26.43 22.75 -35.57
CA GLU A 678 -27.83 22.55 -35.97
C GLU A 678 -27.99 21.28 -36.81
N GLY A 679 -28.78 20.32 -36.31
CA GLY A 679 -28.91 18.99 -36.93
C GLY A 679 -27.67 18.10 -36.79
N GLY A 680 -26.68 18.50 -35.99
CA GLY A 680 -25.41 17.82 -35.83
C GLY A 680 -25.42 16.65 -34.83
N VAL A 681 -24.51 15.69 -35.03
CA VAL A 681 -24.32 14.54 -34.14
C VAL A 681 -23.49 14.98 -32.95
N ARG A 682 -24.03 14.85 -31.74
CA ARG A 682 -23.29 14.99 -30.48
C ARG A 682 -23.18 13.64 -29.76
N ARG A 683 -22.00 13.37 -29.21
CA ARG A 683 -21.73 12.22 -28.36
C ARG A 683 -20.92 12.64 -27.14
N ASP A 684 -21.35 12.16 -25.99
CA ASP A 684 -20.67 12.37 -24.72
C ASP A 684 -20.19 11.01 -24.18
N ALA A 685 -18.96 11.00 -23.66
CA ALA A 685 -18.33 9.85 -23.03
C ALA A 685 -17.51 10.31 -21.81
N ARG A 686 -16.72 9.41 -21.23
CA ARG A 686 -15.81 9.75 -20.14
C ARG A 686 -14.44 9.15 -20.37
N TRP A 687 -13.42 9.97 -20.19
CA TRP A 687 -12.05 9.52 -20.07
C TRP A 687 -11.82 9.02 -18.64
N VAL A 688 -11.34 7.78 -18.48
CA VAL A 688 -11.01 7.19 -17.18
C VAL A 688 -9.58 6.65 -17.27
N PRO A 689 -8.60 7.26 -16.57
CA PRO A 689 -7.24 6.77 -16.58
C PRO A 689 -7.05 5.56 -15.64
N PRO A 690 -5.95 4.81 -15.77
CA PRO A 690 -5.56 3.76 -14.82
C PRO A 690 -5.42 4.29 -13.37
N LEU A 691 -5.55 3.37 -12.40
CA LEU A 691 -5.48 3.65 -10.97
C LEU A 691 -4.05 3.80 -10.44
N TYR A 692 -3.14 2.93 -10.90
CA TYR A 692 -1.79 2.78 -10.37
C TYR A 692 -0.72 3.23 -11.37
N ALA A 693 -1.02 3.18 -12.66
CA ALA A 693 -0.11 3.53 -13.73
C ALA A 693 -0.38 4.91 -14.35
N LEU A 694 0.56 5.37 -15.18
CA LEU A 694 0.27 6.41 -16.17
C LEU A 694 -0.55 5.83 -17.32
N PRO A 695 -1.43 6.62 -17.95
CA PRO A 695 -2.08 6.22 -19.19
C PRO A 695 -1.02 5.86 -20.25
N ALA A 696 -1.01 4.59 -20.66
CA ALA A 696 -0.16 4.11 -21.74
C ALA A 696 -0.78 4.41 -23.11
N PHE A 697 0.08 4.52 -24.12
CA PHE A 697 -0.34 4.66 -25.52
C PHE A 697 -0.83 3.33 -26.09
N GLN A 698 -2.02 3.30 -26.68
CA GLN A 698 -2.62 2.13 -27.31
C GLN A 698 -2.45 2.16 -28.83
N GLY A 699 -1.20 2.37 -29.28
CA GLY A 699 -0.84 2.45 -30.69
C GLY A 699 -0.52 3.87 -31.19
N VAL A 700 -0.52 4.02 -32.52
CA VAL A 700 -0.15 5.24 -33.25
C VAL A 700 -1.30 5.63 -34.17
N ALA A 701 -1.67 6.91 -34.19
CA ALA A 701 -2.82 7.42 -34.95
C ALA A 701 -2.51 7.76 -36.42
N ASP A 702 -1.24 7.79 -36.83
CA ASP A 702 -0.76 8.17 -38.17
C ASP A 702 -1.48 9.41 -38.75
N SER A 703 -1.43 10.52 -37.99
CA SER A 703 -2.07 11.76 -38.39
C SER A 703 -1.07 12.71 -39.06
N ALA A 704 -1.17 12.88 -40.39
CA ALA A 704 -0.35 13.82 -41.16
C ALA A 704 -0.40 15.25 -40.59
N ALA A 705 -1.53 15.62 -39.98
CA ALA A 705 -1.74 16.93 -39.39
C ALA A 705 -1.08 17.13 -38.02
N ALA A 706 -0.66 16.07 -37.33
CA ALA A 706 0.14 16.19 -36.10
C ALA A 706 1.61 16.55 -36.36
N ALA A 707 2.11 16.30 -37.58
CA ALA A 707 3.49 16.61 -37.96
C ALA A 707 3.83 18.11 -37.83
N GLY A 708 2.87 19.00 -38.08
CA GLY A 708 3.06 20.45 -37.96
C GLY A 708 3.19 20.95 -36.51
N TRP A 709 2.46 20.33 -35.57
CA TRP A 709 2.50 20.69 -34.14
C TRP A 709 3.67 20.03 -33.42
N ALA A 710 4.19 18.92 -33.96
CA ALA A 710 5.28 18.14 -33.38
C ALA A 710 6.62 18.88 -33.29
N LEU A 711 6.84 19.92 -34.10
CA LEU A 711 8.13 20.61 -34.22
C LEU A 711 8.47 21.54 -33.03
N GLN A 712 7.53 21.85 -32.14
CA GLN A 712 7.75 22.82 -31.04
C GLN A 712 7.93 22.19 -29.64
N GLY A 713 7.70 20.88 -29.45
CA GLY A 713 7.42 20.32 -28.13
C GLY A 713 8.52 19.54 -27.37
N ASP A 714 9.62 19.13 -28.00
CA ASP A 714 10.37 17.95 -27.47
C ASP A 714 11.73 18.24 -26.81
N ALA A 715 12.29 19.45 -26.94
CA ALA A 715 13.65 19.73 -26.44
C ALA A 715 13.77 19.75 -24.89
N GLY A 716 12.66 19.84 -24.16
CA GLY A 716 12.65 19.97 -22.68
C GLY A 716 12.48 18.67 -21.90
N THR A 717 12.16 17.55 -22.56
CA THR A 717 11.77 16.31 -21.87
C THR A 717 12.96 15.57 -21.27
N ALA A 718 14.07 15.46 -22.00
CA ALA A 718 15.30 14.79 -21.52
C ALA A 718 15.93 15.50 -20.31
N TRP A 719 16.03 16.82 -20.35
CA TRP A 719 16.57 17.61 -19.22
C TRP A 719 15.71 17.48 -17.96
N ARG A 720 14.37 17.60 -18.09
CA ARG A 720 13.46 17.38 -16.95
C ARG A 720 13.63 15.99 -16.33
N ARG A 721 13.77 14.95 -17.17
CA ARG A 721 14.01 13.58 -16.71
C ARG A 721 15.31 13.49 -15.92
N ALA A 722 16.39 14.08 -16.42
CA ALA A 722 17.67 14.13 -15.71
C ALA A 722 17.55 14.84 -14.35
N VAL A 723 16.86 15.98 -14.30
CA VAL A 723 16.64 16.73 -13.05
C VAL A 723 15.84 15.90 -12.03
N ILE A 724 14.78 15.21 -12.46
CA ILE A 724 13.98 14.34 -11.58
C ILE A 724 14.84 13.20 -11.05
N LEU A 725 15.61 12.51 -11.91
CA LEU A 725 16.48 11.40 -11.51
C LEU A 725 17.57 11.85 -10.53
N LEU A 726 18.21 12.99 -10.78
CA LEU A 726 19.22 13.56 -9.87
C LEU A 726 18.61 13.96 -8.53
N SER A 727 17.40 14.56 -8.54
CA SER A 727 16.68 14.91 -7.31
C SER A 727 16.34 13.67 -6.49
N LEU A 728 15.87 12.62 -7.15
CA LEU A 728 15.52 11.35 -6.52
C LEU A 728 16.75 10.64 -5.94
N ALA A 729 17.86 10.61 -6.70
CA ALA A 729 19.14 10.10 -6.24
C ALA A 729 19.66 10.89 -5.03
N GLY A 730 19.49 12.22 -5.03
CA GLY A 730 19.81 13.09 -3.89
C GLY A 730 18.98 12.75 -2.65
N VAL A 731 17.66 12.58 -2.78
CA VAL A 731 16.77 12.16 -1.67
C VAL A 731 17.17 10.79 -1.13
N LEU A 732 17.44 9.82 -2.01
CA LEU A 732 17.91 8.50 -1.60
C LEU A 732 19.26 8.59 -0.87
N ALA A 733 20.22 9.38 -1.37
CA ALA A 733 21.49 9.60 -0.70
C ALA A 733 21.32 10.24 0.69
N ILE A 734 20.41 11.20 0.83
CA ILE A 734 20.07 11.81 2.12
C ILE A 734 19.46 10.76 3.06
N LEU A 735 18.51 9.93 2.60
CA LEU A 735 17.88 8.90 3.41
C LEU A 735 18.85 7.78 3.83
N TRP A 736 19.78 7.42 2.95
CA TRP A 736 20.76 6.34 3.17
C TRP A 736 22.04 6.77 3.90
N ILE A 737 22.44 8.03 3.80
CA ILE A 737 23.72 8.52 4.34
C ILE A 737 23.50 9.66 5.34
N GLY A 738 22.68 10.65 4.96
CA GLY A 738 22.44 11.86 5.75
C GLY A 738 21.68 11.58 7.04
N VAL A 739 20.48 11.00 6.94
CA VAL A 739 19.61 10.72 8.10
C VAL A 739 20.30 9.80 9.09
N PRO A 740 20.87 8.63 8.70
CA PRO A 740 21.72 7.82 9.57
C PRO A 740 22.77 8.60 10.36
N ARG A 741 23.51 9.49 9.70
CA ARG A 741 24.57 10.28 10.34
C ARG A 741 24.01 11.32 11.29
N TRP A 742 22.86 11.91 11.01
CA TRP A 742 22.23 12.92 11.88
C TRP A 742 21.52 12.29 13.07
N THR A 743 20.69 11.28 12.83
CA THR A 743 19.91 10.62 13.88
C THR A 743 20.78 9.73 14.75
N TRP A 744 21.91 9.26 14.24
CA TRP A 744 22.85 8.38 14.93
C TRP A 744 24.27 8.94 14.96
N ALA A 745 24.43 10.26 14.88
CA ALA A 745 25.61 10.91 15.41
C ALA A 745 25.67 10.49 16.87
N VAL A 746 26.46 9.45 17.11
CA VAL A 746 26.84 9.00 18.43
C VAL A 746 27.38 10.26 19.06
N ALA A 747 26.76 10.73 20.15
CA ALA A 747 27.49 11.56 21.08
C ALA A 747 28.71 10.70 21.40
N ASP A 748 29.84 10.99 20.75
CA ASP A 748 31.08 10.29 20.96
C ASP A 748 31.31 10.45 22.46
N ALA A 749 30.94 9.41 23.21
CA ALA A 749 31.29 9.32 24.60
C ALA A 749 32.80 9.42 24.56
N GLY A 750 33.32 10.56 25.01
CA GLY A 750 34.74 10.86 24.96
C GLY A 750 35.52 9.64 25.46
N PRO A 751 36.72 9.38 24.93
CA PRO A 751 37.46 8.16 25.20
C PRO A 751 37.38 7.82 26.67
N VAL A 752 36.67 6.73 26.99
CA VAL A 752 36.54 6.26 28.38
C VAL A 752 37.97 6.09 28.87
N PRO A 753 38.42 6.87 29.87
CA PRO A 753 39.80 6.81 30.31
C PRO A 753 40.08 5.36 30.70
N ALA A 754 41.14 4.79 30.11
CA ALA A 754 41.53 3.43 30.40
C ALA A 754 41.61 3.25 31.93
N PRO A 755 41.01 2.19 32.50
CA PRO A 755 41.09 1.95 33.92
C PRO A 755 42.58 1.92 34.31
N ARG A 756 43.00 2.90 35.11
CA ARG A 756 44.35 2.89 35.68
C ARG A 756 44.51 1.56 36.41
N PRO A 757 45.56 0.76 36.13
CA PRO A 757 45.78 -0.47 36.86
C PRO A 757 45.88 -0.11 38.34
N ARG A 758 44.90 -0.58 39.13
CA ARG A 758 44.99 -0.54 40.58
C ARG A 758 46.06 -1.53 40.97
N THR A 759 47.28 -1.04 41.20
CA THR A 759 48.28 -1.75 41.99
C THR A 759 47.70 -1.95 43.38
N ILE A 760 47.22 -3.17 43.66
CA ILE A 760 46.88 -3.60 45.01
C ILE A 760 48.23 -3.77 45.72
N PRO A 761 48.54 -2.99 46.77
CA PRO A 761 49.73 -3.23 47.57
C PRO A 761 49.52 -4.54 48.33
N LEU A 762 50.43 -5.50 48.12
CA LEU A 762 50.53 -6.69 48.96
C LEU A 762 50.84 -6.27 50.41
N PRO A 763 50.23 -6.89 51.44
CA PRO A 763 50.54 -6.61 52.82
C PRO A 763 51.91 -7.20 53.19
N GLY A 764 52.95 -6.39 53.07
CA GLY A 764 54.30 -6.70 53.56
C GLY A 764 54.51 -6.18 54.98
N ARG A 765 54.85 -7.09 55.89
CA ARG A 765 55.43 -6.84 57.22
C ARG A 765 56.64 -5.89 57.13
N GLY A 766 56.77 -4.97 58.09
CA GLY A 766 58.08 -4.42 58.46
C GLY A 766 58.07 -2.98 58.99
N ALA A 767 58.16 -2.88 60.33
CA ALA A 767 58.77 -1.84 61.17
C ALA A 767 58.39 -0.33 61.03
N PRO A 768 58.34 0.41 62.17
CA PRO A 768 58.10 1.84 62.17
C PRO A 768 59.41 2.61 61.98
N GLU A 769 59.44 3.58 61.06
CA GLU A 769 60.50 4.59 60.98
C GLU A 769 59.94 5.98 61.32
N PRO A 770 60.75 6.84 61.98
CA PRO A 770 60.26 8.01 62.70
C PRO A 770 60.15 9.26 61.81
N ALA A 771 59.39 10.21 62.32
CA ALA A 771 59.19 11.53 61.75
C ALA A 771 60.51 12.30 61.57
N ALA A 772 60.70 12.90 60.40
CA ALA A 772 61.62 13.99 60.16
C ALA A 772 60.93 15.13 59.37
N PRO A 773 61.35 16.40 59.56
CA PRO A 773 60.55 17.57 59.25
C PRO A 773 60.94 18.24 57.92
N GLY A 774 60.01 19.07 57.43
CA GLY A 774 60.19 20.21 56.51
C GLY A 774 61.38 20.22 55.55
N GLY A 775 61.10 20.05 54.26
CA GLY A 775 62.04 20.33 53.18
C GLY A 775 61.32 20.69 51.88
N LEU A 776 61.63 21.86 51.34
CA LEU A 776 61.13 22.44 50.09
C LEU A 776 61.20 21.45 48.91
N ARG A 777 60.12 21.39 48.13
CA ARG A 777 60.09 20.76 46.80
C ARG A 777 60.73 21.70 45.77
N THR A 778 61.96 21.42 45.38
CA THR A 778 62.52 21.83 44.08
C THR A 778 62.72 20.57 43.26
N ASP A 779 61.78 20.28 42.35
CA ASP A 779 61.97 19.33 41.23
C ASP A 779 60.86 19.55 40.20
N LEU A 780 61.01 20.64 39.43
CA LEU A 780 60.39 20.80 38.12
C LEU A 780 61.43 20.31 37.11
N ARG A 781 61.31 19.05 36.67
CA ARG A 781 61.99 18.56 35.47
C ARG A 781 61.06 18.72 34.29
N ASP A 782 61.49 19.57 33.37
CA ASP A 782 60.91 19.80 32.06
C ASP A 782 60.67 18.50 31.29
N ALA A 783 59.44 18.33 30.82
CA ALA A 783 59.12 17.33 29.82
C ALA A 783 59.65 17.80 28.45
N PRO A 784 60.29 16.93 27.65
CA PRO A 784 60.79 17.33 26.34
C PRO A 784 59.65 17.71 25.38
N PRO A 785 59.86 18.67 24.46
CA PRO A 785 58.82 19.15 23.57
C PRO A 785 58.34 18.04 22.62
N ARG A 786 57.01 17.88 22.54
CA ARG A 786 56.36 16.98 21.58
C ARG A 786 56.68 17.45 20.15
N ARG A 787 57.18 16.53 19.33
CA ARG A 787 57.31 16.74 17.88
C ARG A 787 55.92 17.03 17.27
N PRO A 788 55.79 18.03 16.39
CA PRO A 788 54.52 18.31 15.73
C PRO A 788 54.15 17.16 14.80
N THR A 789 52.91 16.70 14.88
CA THR A 789 52.36 15.71 13.95
C THR A 789 52.15 16.35 12.57
N ASP A 790 52.25 15.53 11.51
CA ASP A 790 52.18 15.93 10.09
C ASP A 790 50.91 16.72 9.70
N ALA A 791 49.86 16.65 10.53
CA ALA A 791 48.65 17.46 10.37
C ALA A 791 48.92 18.97 10.52
N THR A 792 49.87 19.35 11.39
CA THR A 792 50.21 20.76 11.67
C THR A 792 51.09 21.37 10.58
N ALA A 793 51.98 20.56 9.98
CA ALA A 793 52.83 20.98 8.87
C ALA A 793 52.02 21.23 7.57
N ASN A 794 50.96 20.45 7.35
CA ASN A 794 50.09 20.63 6.19
C ASN A 794 49.10 21.79 6.31
N ALA A 795 48.74 22.20 7.53
CA ALA A 795 47.95 23.41 7.76
C ALA A 795 48.79 24.67 7.49
N ALA A 796 50.06 24.70 7.94
CA ALA A 796 50.96 25.83 7.70
C ALA A 796 51.33 26.00 6.20
N ARG A 797 51.45 24.90 5.44
CA ARG A 797 51.74 24.97 3.98
C ARG A 797 50.56 25.47 3.14
N ARG A 798 49.31 25.36 3.60
CA ARG A 798 48.15 25.92 2.90
C ARG A 798 48.00 27.42 3.11
N VAL A 799 48.39 27.93 4.27
CA VAL A 799 48.35 29.37 4.54
C VAL A 799 49.47 30.13 3.80
N ALA A 800 50.61 29.47 3.53
CA ALA A 800 51.72 30.07 2.77
C ALA A 800 51.55 30.01 1.23
N ARG A 801 50.59 29.24 0.71
CA ARG A 801 50.25 29.21 -0.72
C ARG A 801 48.83 29.74 -0.86
N GLY A 802 48.68 31.06 -0.97
CA GLY A 802 47.36 31.72 -1.05
C GLY A 802 46.43 31.07 -2.09
N GLN A 803 45.52 30.24 -1.59
CA GLN A 803 44.36 29.67 -2.27
C GLN A 803 43.16 29.79 -1.36
#